data_AF-A0A5J9UJN3-F1
#
_entry.id   AF-A0A5J9UJN3-F1
#
_cell.length_a   1.000
_cell.length_b   1.000
_cell.length_c   1.000
_cell.angle_alpha   90.00
_cell.angle_beta   90.00
_cell.angle_gamma   90.00
#
_symmetry.space_group_name_H-M   'P 1'
#
loop_
_entity.id
_entity.type
_entity.pdbx_description
1 polymer ?
#
loop_
_entity_poly.entity_id
_entity_poly.type
_entity_poly.pdbx_seq_one_letter_code
_entity_poly.pdbx_strand_id
1 'polypeptide(L)'
;MEVDPSPSPSSRPPPLPGYFDPESSGRREEYRRYRKRLSSSNASPLLGSSLSKSSEARLLYGGDSIQRRPNAGLLLEDIKQEAADYSNMDGLDGSRLFGSARRRESVDDGSASDAAFSSGRQAVKQALKSVKLEDDMDVSREGETNSTMFASLLDSAIQGLVPFPEVILQFERTCRKASESIRSAATGKLRLVDDKLMQQKAQLLLDEAASWSLLWYLYGKGNEELPGDLFVSPTTSHQEACRFVATDLTAQLCKRIVLWLEGLASEALDLEKKVRGSHVGSYLPSSGVWHRTQRYLKRKSNDSTIVKHVDFDAPSREGAQLHPDDKKQDELLLEDIWTLLKAGRLEEASELCRSAGQAWRAATLCPFGGIDLFPSLEALHKNGKSRMLQAIELESGVGRQWRLWKWASYCASEKIAEQDGGRYEMAVYALQCSNLKRILPICTDWESACWAMAKSWLDVQVDLELSQYQTSRPDEKQLDEDMNGNQPMLSSVGPESWPYHVLDQQPRDITALLQKLHSSDLVHETVSRACREQHRQIEMNLMSGNIAHLLDLLWSWLSPSEEEQNILRPLDDPEMIRFGAHIVLVLRYIFGDEMEDELEEKLVAIGDLIITTYVRYLFSEHQEELVGVYASQLQRDLCVELFVEMMELRLHSSLHTMYKLFLSAVEYLPFSSLESSKASFEEIIERVLSRSRQTKPKKYDEDFSDIAQQYHLQSLQKATVIQWLCFTPPSSIPGFEIITGKLLIRALMHSNTLFREFSLISMRRAPELPAGPHKLLAILAEPLKQKDNTFSLEDPDVSDNLQEFEDWHEYYSLDATYRNWLKVEMVNAAVAPEMLSVEEKDQAVSAARETLELAFLLLHKEERPWLNAVENSPFDSSEPIFIELHATAILCLPSGECMLPDATLCTALTSALYSTVCEEDVLHRQLKVDAQVSSKDPCCIEVALRCKAEEGDGYGLHEANDGGLLAAIMAAGFKGELNRFQPGVSMEISRIDAWYSDGNGSVESTAAYIIRGLCRRCCLPETILRSMQASISLSEAGDSLDHCDKLIELVASSEYGMMHLFSQQQLQEFLLFERECLICKMELEEEQLPSDG
;
A
#
# COMPACT_ATOMS: atom_id res chain seq x y z
N MET A 1 56.73 -14.62 61.91
CA MET A 1 56.30 -13.22 61.87
C MET A 1 54.79 -13.27 61.66
N GLU A 2 54.02 -13.57 62.71
CA GLU A 2 53.41 -12.63 63.68
C GLU A 2 52.48 -11.64 62.94
N VAL A 3 51.18 -11.52 63.24
CA VAL A 3 50.53 -11.31 64.56
C VAL A 3 49.02 -11.70 64.51
N ASP A 4 48.52 -12.29 65.61
CA ASP A 4 47.10 -12.44 66.04
C ASP A 4 46.78 -11.33 67.08
N PRO A 5 45.53 -10.89 67.40
CA PRO A 5 44.53 -11.76 68.06
C PRO A 5 42.99 -11.45 67.90
N SER A 6 42.20 -12.51 68.15
CA SER A 6 40.87 -12.77 68.81
C SER A 6 39.96 -11.62 69.36
N PRO A 7 38.67 -11.84 69.78
CA PRO A 7 37.95 -13.10 70.07
C PRO A 7 36.42 -13.22 69.68
N SER A 8 35.86 -14.40 69.96
CA SER A 8 34.49 -14.96 69.79
C SER A 8 33.35 -14.30 70.62
N PRO A 9 32.03 -14.62 70.41
CA PRO A 9 31.42 -15.82 71.02
C PRO A 9 30.26 -16.52 70.24
N SER A 10 29.83 -17.62 70.86
CA SER A 10 28.93 -18.73 70.53
C SER A 10 27.41 -18.51 70.59
N SER A 11 26.68 -19.25 69.73
CA SER A 11 25.42 -20.03 69.93
C SER A 11 24.17 -19.45 70.63
N ARG A 12 23.03 -19.42 69.89
CA ARG A 12 21.63 -19.87 70.19
C ARG A 12 20.61 -19.13 69.29
N PRO A 13 19.33 -19.55 69.19
CA PRO A 13 18.67 -20.76 68.66
C PRO A 13 17.87 -20.45 67.35
N PRO A 14 17.18 -21.41 66.68
CA PRO A 14 16.35 -21.09 65.51
C PRO A 14 15.09 -20.30 65.94
N PRO A 15 14.58 -19.37 65.09
CA PRO A 15 13.37 -18.62 65.42
C PRO A 15 12.12 -19.50 65.27
N LEU A 16 11.20 -19.31 66.22
CA LEU A 16 9.84 -19.85 66.26
C LEU A 16 9.00 -19.47 65.02
N PRO A 17 7.96 -20.26 64.68
CA PRO A 17 7.10 -20.00 63.54
C PRO A 17 6.28 -18.72 63.76
N GLY A 18 6.49 -17.75 62.86
CA GLY A 18 5.74 -16.50 62.83
C GLY A 18 4.26 -16.74 62.51
N TYR A 19 3.42 -16.01 63.24
CA TYR A 19 1.98 -15.97 63.11
C TYR A 19 1.51 -15.67 61.69
N PHE A 20 0.43 -16.34 61.29
CA PHE A 20 -0.34 -16.15 60.06
C PHE A 20 -0.89 -14.71 59.96
N ASP A 21 -0.64 -14.04 58.83
CA ASP A 21 -1.28 -12.78 58.47
C ASP A 21 -2.54 -13.07 57.62
N PRO A 22 -3.77 -12.75 58.09
CA PRO A 22 -5.02 -13.10 57.40
C PRO A 22 -5.32 -12.28 56.14
N GLU A 23 -4.53 -11.25 55.81
CA GLU A 23 -4.86 -10.31 54.73
C GLU A 23 -4.34 -10.70 53.33
N SER A 24 -3.54 -11.77 53.21
CA SER A 24 -3.00 -12.20 51.90
C SER A 24 -4.03 -12.90 50.99
N SER A 25 -5.13 -13.41 51.56
CA SER A 25 -6.22 -14.07 50.80
C SER A 25 -7.25 -13.10 50.22
N GLY A 26 -7.31 -11.86 50.73
CA GLY A 26 -8.35 -10.87 50.38
C GLY A 26 -8.11 -10.13 49.06
N ARG A 27 -6.84 -9.97 48.64
CA ARG A 27 -6.50 -9.17 47.46
C ARG A 27 -6.96 -9.78 46.13
N ARG A 28 -7.21 -11.10 46.04
CA ARG A 28 -7.74 -11.73 44.81
C ARG A 28 -9.27 -11.65 44.72
N GLU A 29 -9.96 -11.48 45.85
CA GLU A 29 -11.42 -11.41 45.93
C GLU A 29 -11.98 -10.01 45.60
N GLU A 30 -11.23 -8.94 45.91
CA GLU A 30 -11.60 -7.56 45.56
C GLU A 30 -11.61 -7.31 44.05
N TYR A 31 -10.71 -7.93 43.28
CA TYR A 31 -10.67 -7.76 41.82
C TYR A 31 -11.64 -8.67 41.04
N ARG A 32 -12.25 -9.69 41.68
CA ARG A 32 -13.33 -10.49 41.06
C ARG A 32 -14.64 -9.69 40.89
N ARG A 33 -14.86 -8.64 41.68
CA ARG A 33 -16.08 -7.80 41.57
C ARG A 33 -16.14 -6.98 40.28
N TYR A 34 -15.03 -6.77 39.59
CA TYR A 34 -14.99 -6.00 38.35
C TYR A 34 -15.32 -6.81 37.08
N ARG A 35 -15.31 -8.15 37.13
CA ARG A 35 -15.60 -9.01 35.96
C ARG A 35 -17.07 -9.43 35.83
N LYS A 36 -17.97 -8.94 36.69
CA LYS A 36 -19.36 -9.44 36.83
C LYS A 36 -20.46 -8.38 36.74
N ARG A 37 -20.33 -7.39 35.85
CA ARG A 37 -21.46 -6.51 35.47
C ARG A 37 -21.49 -6.23 33.98
N LEU A 38 -22.09 -7.15 33.24
CA LEU A 38 -22.85 -6.86 32.02
C LEU A 38 -23.96 -7.93 31.94
N SER A 39 -25.05 -7.72 32.66
CA SER A 39 -26.33 -8.39 32.37
C SER A 39 -27.32 -7.31 31.95
N SER A 40 -27.77 -7.45 30.72
CA SER A 40 -28.85 -6.74 30.06
C SER A 40 -30.18 -7.02 30.74
N SER A 41 -30.89 -5.96 31.12
CA SER A 41 -32.34 -6.04 31.39
C SER A 41 -33.09 -5.46 30.19
N ASN A 42 -33.78 -6.34 29.46
CA ASN A 42 -34.79 -5.97 28.47
C ASN A 42 -36.07 -5.50 29.17
N ALA A 43 -36.58 -4.34 28.75
CA ALA A 43 -37.99 -4.01 28.87
C ALA A 43 -38.39 -3.17 27.64
N SER A 44 -39.36 -3.66 26.87
CA SER A 44 -40.10 -2.96 25.81
C SER A 44 -41.61 -3.15 26.08
N PRO A 45 -42.51 -2.55 25.29
CA PRO A 45 -42.77 -1.13 25.04
C PRO A 45 -44.25 -0.77 25.41
N LEU A 46 -44.66 0.51 25.27
CA LEU A 46 -45.96 0.98 24.72
C LEU A 46 -46.50 2.31 25.30
N LEU A 47 -47.11 3.09 24.38
CA LEU A 47 -48.04 4.24 24.52
C LEU A 47 -47.49 5.54 25.16
N GLY A 48 -47.73 6.75 24.65
CA GLY A 48 -48.63 7.27 23.62
C GLY A 48 -48.87 8.78 23.85
N SER A 49 -49.52 9.44 22.91
CA SER A 49 -49.91 10.88 22.82
C SER A 49 -48.85 11.81 22.21
N SER A 50 -49.00 12.40 21.01
CA SER A 50 -50.07 13.15 20.34
C SER A 50 -50.39 14.51 20.97
N LEU A 51 -50.12 15.59 20.21
CA LEU A 51 -50.74 16.94 20.18
C LEU A 51 -49.79 17.84 19.34
N SER A 52 -49.92 18.00 18.03
CA SER A 52 -50.90 18.76 17.24
C SER A 52 -50.77 20.29 17.27
N LYS A 53 -50.47 20.83 16.07
CA LYS A 53 -51.10 21.98 15.38
C LYS A 53 -50.54 23.41 15.48
N SER A 54 -50.34 23.94 14.26
CA SER A 54 -50.65 25.29 13.73
C SER A 54 -49.82 26.46 14.28
N SER A 55 -49.30 27.36 13.45
CA SER A 55 -50.09 28.29 12.63
C SER A 55 -49.26 28.98 11.54
N GLU A 56 -49.93 29.24 10.41
CA GLU A 56 -49.58 30.09 9.27
C GLU A 56 -49.42 31.58 9.62
N ALA A 57 -48.67 32.32 8.78
CA ALA A 57 -49.00 33.62 8.12
C ALA A 57 -47.71 34.18 7.46
N ARG A 58 -47.47 34.28 6.14
CA ARG A 58 -48.09 34.97 4.97
C ARG A 58 -47.92 36.51 4.93
N LEU A 59 -47.38 37.00 3.79
CA LEU A 59 -47.55 38.32 3.11
C LEU A 59 -46.58 39.47 3.52
N LEU A 60 -46.04 40.39 2.69
CA LEU A 60 -46.02 40.74 1.25
C LEU A 60 -44.92 41.82 0.98
N TYR A 61 -44.32 41.81 -0.22
CA TYR A 61 -43.82 42.90 -1.11
C TYR A 61 -43.06 44.16 -0.60
N GLY A 62 -41.89 44.41 -1.24
CA GLY A 62 -41.66 45.63 -2.04
C GLY A 62 -40.37 46.45 -1.81
N GLY A 63 -39.46 46.44 -2.81
CA GLY A 63 -38.78 47.66 -3.32
C GLY A 63 -37.34 48.00 -2.92
N ASP A 64 -36.41 47.79 -3.87
CA ASP A 64 -35.16 48.50 -4.20
C ASP A 64 -34.10 48.88 -3.13
N SER A 65 -32.90 48.27 -3.21
CA SER A 65 -31.61 48.98 -3.28
C SER A 65 -30.40 48.04 -3.53
N ILE A 66 -29.70 48.31 -4.63
CA ILE A 66 -28.25 48.24 -4.92
C ILE A 66 -27.33 47.29 -4.09
N GLN A 67 -26.71 46.37 -4.85
CA GLN A 67 -25.34 45.79 -4.79
C GLN A 67 -24.56 45.74 -3.45
N ARG A 68 -24.08 44.52 -3.11
CA ARG A 68 -22.69 44.25 -2.67
C ARG A 68 -22.36 42.76 -2.86
N ARG A 69 -21.52 42.46 -3.86
CA ARG A 69 -20.83 41.16 -4.03
C ARG A 69 -19.69 41.06 -2.99
N PRO A 70 -19.32 39.86 -2.50
CA PRO A 70 -18.10 39.68 -1.73
C PRO A 70 -16.89 39.86 -2.65
N ASN A 71 -15.89 40.61 -2.18
CA ASN A 71 -14.69 40.99 -2.91
C ASN A 71 -13.87 39.76 -3.34
N ALA A 72 -13.71 39.59 -4.65
CA ALA A 72 -12.70 38.76 -5.30
C ALA A 72 -11.29 39.42 -5.19
N GLY A 73 -10.90 39.78 -3.96
CA GLY A 73 -9.66 40.51 -3.66
C GLY A 73 -8.74 39.80 -2.67
N LEU A 74 -9.04 38.55 -2.29
CA LEU A 74 -8.27 37.78 -1.31
C LEU A 74 -7.76 36.43 -1.85
N LEU A 75 -7.85 36.20 -3.17
CA LEU A 75 -7.23 35.03 -3.83
C LEU A 75 -6.02 35.41 -4.71
N LEU A 76 -5.75 36.72 -4.86
CA LEU A 76 -4.68 37.27 -5.71
C LEU A 76 -3.44 37.73 -4.92
N GLU A 77 -3.45 37.63 -3.58
CA GLU A 77 -2.25 37.85 -2.77
C GLU A 77 -1.46 36.55 -2.55
N ASP A 78 -2.12 35.39 -2.45
CA ASP A 78 -1.40 34.11 -2.25
C ASP A 78 -0.63 33.64 -3.50
N ILE A 79 -1.04 34.08 -4.71
CA ILE A 79 -0.30 33.82 -5.96
C ILE A 79 0.82 34.86 -6.19
N LYS A 80 0.72 36.05 -5.59
CA LYS A 80 1.80 37.05 -5.63
C LYS A 80 2.95 36.71 -4.68
N GLN A 81 2.68 36.00 -3.59
CA GLN A 81 3.70 35.61 -2.63
C GLN A 81 4.63 34.50 -3.15
N GLU A 82 4.16 33.64 -4.06
CA GLU A 82 4.98 32.55 -4.65
C GLU A 82 5.77 33.00 -5.90
N ALA A 83 5.40 34.14 -6.51
CA ALA A 83 6.16 34.80 -7.57
C ALA A 83 7.27 35.74 -7.04
N ALA A 84 7.25 36.09 -5.76
CA ALA A 84 8.23 36.98 -5.13
C ALA A 84 9.53 36.29 -4.69
N ASP A 85 9.55 34.95 -4.60
CA ASP A 85 10.76 34.18 -4.25
C ASP A 85 11.66 33.87 -5.46
N TYR A 86 11.26 34.26 -6.68
CA TYR A 86 12.03 34.02 -7.91
C TYR A 86 12.56 35.30 -8.58
N SER A 87 12.37 36.48 -7.99
CA SER A 87 12.86 37.75 -8.54
C SER A 87 14.28 38.15 -8.11
N ASN A 88 15.09 37.22 -7.59
CA ASN A 88 16.50 37.45 -7.20
C ASN A 88 17.47 36.54 -7.97
N MET A 89 17.27 36.41 -9.28
CA MET A 89 18.27 35.84 -10.20
C MET A 89 18.69 36.89 -11.22
N ASP A 90 19.19 38.03 -10.71
CA ASP A 90 20.06 38.93 -11.46
C ASP A 90 21.50 38.65 -11.03
N GLY A 91 22.33 38.16 -11.96
CA GLY A 91 23.76 37.97 -11.70
C GLY A 91 24.39 36.79 -12.42
N LEU A 92 24.32 36.74 -13.75
CA LEU A 92 25.31 36.03 -14.56
C LEU A 92 26.55 36.93 -14.67
N ASP A 93 27.44 36.84 -13.68
CA ASP A 93 28.83 37.27 -13.87
C ASP A 93 29.79 36.25 -13.28
N GLY A 94 30.51 35.59 -14.18
CA GLY A 94 31.53 34.61 -13.87
C GLY A 94 32.80 35.30 -13.43
N SER A 95 33.00 35.50 -12.12
CA SER A 95 34.33 35.46 -11.50
C SER A 95 34.28 35.66 -9.98
N ARG A 96 35.03 34.80 -9.28
CA ARG A 96 35.43 34.83 -7.85
C ARG A 96 34.47 34.20 -6.83
N LEU A 97 34.55 32.88 -6.71
CA LEU A 97 34.49 32.20 -5.40
C LEU A 97 35.47 31.01 -5.37
N PHE A 98 36.77 31.30 -5.30
CA PHE A 98 37.76 30.34 -4.82
C PHE A 98 37.93 30.52 -3.30
N GLY A 99 37.50 29.51 -2.54
CA GLY A 99 37.62 29.44 -1.09
C GLY A 99 38.13 28.08 -0.63
N SER A 100 39.40 27.79 -0.91
CA SER A 100 40.32 26.92 -0.14
C SER A 100 39.73 25.71 0.63
N ALA A 101 39.79 24.52 0.02
CA ALA A 101 39.93 23.26 0.75
C ALA A 101 41.27 22.60 0.40
N ARG A 102 42.16 22.53 1.40
CA ARG A 102 43.51 21.98 1.33
C ARG A 102 43.51 20.52 0.87
N ARG A 103 44.29 20.25 -0.19
CA ARG A 103 44.89 18.93 -0.43
C ARG A 103 45.74 18.53 0.77
N ARG A 104 45.62 17.27 1.21
CA ARG A 104 46.72 16.52 1.82
C ARG A 104 46.95 15.29 0.97
N GLU A 105 48.08 15.29 0.28
CA GLU A 105 48.73 14.10 -0.26
C GLU A 105 49.28 13.26 0.90
N SER A 106 49.17 11.93 0.78
CA SER A 106 50.15 11.00 1.31
C SER A 106 50.26 9.82 0.34
N VAL A 107 51.50 9.60 -0.08
CA VAL A 107 52.01 8.65 -1.08
C VAL A 107 52.41 7.32 -0.41
N ASP A 108 52.53 6.28 -1.24
CA ASP A 108 53.21 4.95 -1.08
C ASP A 108 52.42 3.83 -0.38
N ASP A 109 52.41 2.56 -0.84
CA ASP A 109 53.08 1.83 -1.93
C ASP A 109 52.44 0.43 -2.06
N GLY A 110 52.63 -0.30 -3.17
CA GLY A 110 52.72 -1.79 -3.16
C GLY A 110 51.64 -2.69 -3.81
N SER A 111 51.77 -2.91 -5.12
CA SER A 111 51.60 -4.14 -5.95
C SER A 111 50.61 -5.31 -5.68
N ALA A 112 49.87 -5.65 -6.75
CA ALA A 112 49.72 -6.96 -7.44
C ALA A 112 48.59 -8.00 -7.13
N SER A 113 47.93 -8.36 -8.26
CA SER A 113 47.35 -9.64 -8.74
C SER A 113 45.99 -10.20 -8.26
N ASP A 114 45.10 -10.38 -9.26
CA ASP A 114 44.13 -11.47 -9.55
C ASP A 114 43.46 -12.27 -8.42
N ALA A 115 42.11 -12.24 -8.39
CA ALA A 115 41.23 -13.40 -8.61
C ALA A 115 39.77 -13.16 -8.17
N ALA A 116 38.85 -13.37 -9.12
CA ALA A 116 37.57 -14.10 -9.03
C ALA A 116 36.66 -14.04 -7.77
N PHE A 117 35.41 -13.67 -8.07
CA PHE A 117 34.12 -14.24 -7.62
C PHE A 117 33.61 -14.06 -6.18
N SER A 118 32.33 -13.64 -6.14
CA SER A 118 31.32 -13.85 -5.10
C SER A 118 31.53 -13.17 -3.74
N SER A 119 30.99 -11.97 -3.58
CA SER A 119 30.27 -11.55 -2.37
C SER A 119 29.65 -10.18 -2.57
N GLY A 120 28.37 -10.14 -2.93
CA GLY A 120 27.65 -8.90 -3.25
C GLY A 120 26.20 -8.94 -2.78
N ARG A 121 25.92 -9.50 -1.59
CA ARG A 121 24.58 -9.47 -0.98
C ARG A 121 24.59 -9.24 0.54
N GLN A 122 25.70 -8.75 1.10
CA GLN A 122 25.84 -8.54 2.55
C GLN A 122 25.92 -7.07 2.98
N ALA A 123 25.98 -6.12 2.04
CA ALA A 123 26.12 -4.69 2.33
C ALA A 123 24.81 -3.88 2.38
N VAL A 124 23.65 -4.47 2.03
CA VAL A 124 22.34 -3.77 1.95
C VAL A 124 21.67 -3.58 3.34
N LYS A 125 22.37 -3.87 4.44
CA LYS A 125 21.84 -3.84 5.81
C LYS A 125 21.70 -2.43 6.44
N GLN A 126 21.79 -1.34 5.68
CA GLN A 126 21.85 0.01 6.26
C GLN A 126 20.79 1.03 5.79
N ALA A 127 19.91 0.72 4.85
CA ALA A 127 18.92 1.70 4.38
C ALA A 127 17.68 1.87 5.30
N LEU A 128 17.47 1.01 6.31
CA LEU A 128 16.29 1.05 7.21
C LEU A 128 16.66 1.05 8.71
N LYS A 129 17.75 1.72 9.11
CA LYS A 129 18.05 1.95 10.53
C LYS A 129 17.84 3.40 10.95
N SER A 130 16.73 3.58 11.69
CA SER A 130 16.52 4.54 12.79
C SER A 130 17.23 5.90 12.66
N VAL A 131 16.50 6.89 12.14
CA VAL A 131 16.72 8.29 12.51
C VAL A 131 16.67 8.39 14.03
N LYS A 132 17.70 8.97 14.63
CA LYS A 132 17.79 9.18 16.08
C LYS A 132 16.62 10.04 16.54
N LEU A 133 15.85 9.52 17.51
CA LEU A 133 14.97 10.32 18.36
C LEU A 133 15.81 11.40 19.05
N GLU A 134 15.57 12.65 18.71
CA GLU A 134 15.63 13.72 19.72
C GLU A 134 14.22 13.81 20.33
N ASP A 135 14.19 13.78 21.66
CA ASP A 135 12.97 13.92 22.47
C ASP A 135 12.28 15.25 22.13
N ASP A 136 11.22 15.18 21.33
CA ASP A 136 10.13 16.16 21.40
C ASP A 136 8.80 15.40 21.53
N MET A 137 8.10 15.72 22.60
CA MET A 137 6.86 15.09 23.02
C MET A 137 5.72 15.48 22.09
N ASP A 138 5.56 14.76 20.98
CA ASP A 138 4.31 14.72 20.23
C ASP A 138 3.85 13.27 20.04
N VAL A 139 2.60 13.01 20.40
CA VAL A 139 1.95 11.68 20.36
C VAL A 139 1.81 11.26 18.89
N SER A 140 2.86 10.65 18.35
CA SER A 140 2.87 10.08 17.01
C SER A 140 1.89 8.89 16.93
N ARG A 141 1.13 8.77 15.84
CA ARG A 141 0.13 7.73 15.62
C ARG A 141 0.80 6.34 15.69
N GLU A 142 0.54 5.56 16.74
CA GLU A 142 0.99 4.15 16.89
C GLU A 142 0.58 3.21 15.71
N GLY A 143 -0.27 3.67 14.78
CA GLY A 143 -0.60 2.95 13.55
C GLY A 143 0.50 2.95 12.48
N GLU A 144 1.37 3.97 12.45
CA GLU A 144 2.44 4.08 11.43
C GLU A 144 3.56 3.05 11.65
N THR A 145 3.78 2.60 12.89
CA THR A 145 4.82 1.63 13.24
C THR A 145 4.41 0.18 12.93
N ASN A 146 3.12 -0.13 12.90
CA ASN A 146 2.65 -1.49 12.61
C ASN A 146 2.69 -1.80 11.12
N SER A 147 2.17 -0.92 10.25
CA SER A 147 2.17 -1.15 8.79
C SER A 147 3.58 -1.30 8.22
N THR A 148 4.52 -0.50 8.69
CA THR A 148 5.95 -0.57 8.30
C THR A 148 6.60 -1.88 8.75
N MET A 149 6.34 -2.32 9.98
CA MET A 149 6.87 -3.60 10.48
C MET A 149 6.31 -4.79 9.69
N PHE A 150 5.01 -4.80 9.41
CA PHE A 150 4.36 -5.82 8.59
C PHE A 150 4.92 -5.85 7.16
N ALA A 151 5.05 -4.69 6.52
CA ALA A 151 5.65 -4.57 5.19
C ALA A 151 7.09 -5.11 5.17
N SER A 152 7.92 -4.78 6.17
CA SER A 152 9.32 -5.25 6.22
C SER A 152 9.46 -6.76 6.36
N LEU A 153 8.55 -7.40 7.11
CA LEU A 153 8.51 -8.85 7.28
C LEU A 153 8.05 -9.54 6.00
N LEU A 154 7.02 -8.99 5.35
CA LEU A 154 6.51 -9.46 4.08
C LEU A 154 7.56 -9.33 2.96
N ASP A 155 8.21 -8.18 2.85
CA ASP A 155 9.28 -7.93 1.88
C ASP A 155 10.44 -8.92 2.05
N SER A 156 10.85 -9.16 3.30
CA SER A 156 11.85 -10.20 3.62
C SER A 156 11.42 -11.61 3.16
N ALA A 157 10.12 -11.89 3.19
CA ALA A 157 9.55 -13.15 2.71
C ALA A 157 9.56 -13.24 1.18
N ILE A 158 9.11 -12.18 0.51
CA ILE A 158 9.06 -12.07 -0.97
C ILE A 158 10.47 -12.22 -1.56
N GLN A 159 11.48 -11.63 -0.91
CA GLN A 159 12.88 -11.75 -1.31
C GLN A 159 13.51 -13.12 -0.98
N GLY A 160 12.78 -14.02 -0.31
CA GLY A 160 13.26 -15.34 0.09
C GLY A 160 14.29 -15.33 1.24
N LEU A 161 14.37 -14.24 2.01
CA LEU A 161 15.29 -14.12 3.15
C LEU A 161 14.76 -14.80 4.40
N VAL A 162 13.42 -14.85 4.55
CA VAL A 162 12.74 -15.47 5.69
C VAL A 162 11.63 -16.38 5.15
N PRO A 163 11.50 -17.63 5.63
CA PRO A 163 10.41 -18.50 5.22
C PRO A 163 9.06 -18.00 5.76
N PHE A 164 8.00 -18.07 4.95
CA PHE A 164 6.66 -17.60 5.32
C PHE A 164 6.12 -18.15 6.65
N PRO A 165 6.34 -19.43 7.03
CA PRO A 165 5.96 -19.90 8.38
C PRO A 165 6.55 -19.06 9.52
N GLU A 166 7.78 -18.58 9.41
CA GLU A 166 8.38 -17.69 10.42
C GLU A 166 7.73 -16.30 10.36
N VAL A 167 7.40 -15.81 9.16
CA VAL A 167 6.71 -14.52 8.96
C VAL A 167 5.33 -14.51 9.64
N ILE A 168 4.56 -15.60 9.51
CA ILE A 168 3.26 -15.75 10.19
C ILE A 168 3.42 -15.67 11.72
N LEU A 169 4.46 -16.32 12.28
CA LEU A 169 4.76 -16.19 13.71
C LEU A 169 5.18 -14.76 14.09
N GLN A 170 5.91 -14.06 13.23
CA GLN A 170 6.28 -12.67 13.51
C GLN A 170 5.08 -11.72 13.43
N PHE A 171 4.11 -11.98 12.54
CA PHE A 171 2.84 -11.25 12.50
C PHE A 171 2.06 -11.45 13.80
N GLU A 172 1.91 -12.70 14.24
CA GLU A 172 1.30 -13.06 15.53
C GLU A 172 1.96 -12.29 16.69
N ARG A 173 3.30 -12.38 16.79
CA ARG A 173 4.08 -11.72 17.86
C ARG A 173 3.95 -10.20 17.82
N THR A 174 3.88 -9.61 16.63
CA THR A 174 3.76 -8.15 16.45
C THR A 174 2.40 -7.68 16.97
N CYS A 175 1.32 -8.33 16.55
CA CYS A 175 -0.03 -8.00 17.00
C CYS A 175 -0.19 -8.19 18.52
N ARG A 176 0.35 -9.29 19.07
CA ARG A 176 0.30 -9.55 20.52
C ARG A 176 1.06 -8.48 21.32
N LYS A 177 2.30 -8.15 20.92
CA LYS A 177 3.10 -7.11 21.60
C LYS A 177 2.41 -5.74 21.54
N ALA A 178 1.81 -5.39 20.40
CA ALA A 178 1.05 -4.16 20.25
C ALA A 178 -0.17 -4.15 21.21
N SER A 179 -0.91 -5.24 21.31
CA SER A 179 -2.01 -5.40 22.28
C SER A 179 -1.54 -5.25 23.72
N GLU A 180 -0.44 -5.90 24.11
CA GLU A 180 0.15 -5.81 25.45
C GLU A 180 0.60 -4.37 25.78
N SER A 181 1.23 -3.69 24.82
CA SER A 181 1.66 -2.30 24.96
C SER A 181 0.47 -1.37 25.23
N ILE A 182 -0.57 -1.44 24.40
CA ILE A 182 -1.80 -0.63 24.55
C ILE A 182 -2.46 -0.91 25.90
N ARG A 183 -2.56 -2.17 26.31
CA ARG A 183 -3.12 -2.56 27.62
C ARG A 183 -2.32 -2.01 28.79
N SER A 184 -0.98 -1.97 28.68
CA SER A 184 -0.12 -1.39 29.72
C SER A 184 -0.24 0.14 29.79
N ALA A 185 -0.32 0.81 28.64
CA ALA A 185 -0.44 2.26 28.54
C ALA A 185 -1.80 2.80 29.03
N ALA A 186 -2.89 2.04 28.82
CA ALA A 186 -4.24 2.39 29.25
C ALA A 186 -4.46 2.37 30.79
N THR A 187 -3.44 2.07 31.59
CA THR A 187 -3.58 2.02 33.06
C THR A 187 -3.42 3.41 33.70
N GLY A 188 -4.49 4.21 33.66
CA GLY A 188 -4.75 5.26 34.65
C GLY A 188 -4.44 6.72 34.29
N LYS A 189 -4.21 7.04 33.00
CA LYS A 189 -3.95 8.43 32.55
C LYS A 189 -4.96 9.01 31.54
N LEU A 190 -5.88 8.20 31.02
CA LEU A 190 -6.80 8.57 29.92
C LEU A 190 -8.23 8.75 30.43
N ARG A 191 -9.11 9.36 29.62
CA ARG A 191 -10.54 9.47 29.94
C ARG A 191 -11.20 8.09 29.79
N LEU A 192 -12.26 7.82 30.54
CA LEU A 192 -12.93 6.51 30.56
C LEU A 192 -13.43 6.02 29.19
N VAL A 193 -13.77 6.93 28.28
CA VAL A 193 -14.16 6.58 26.90
C VAL A 193 -12.94 6.16 26.08
N ASP A 194 -11.83 6.88 26.19
CA ASP A 194 -10.57 6.61 25.49
C ASP A 194 -9.98 5.28 25.99
N ASP A 195 -10.02 5.03 27.30
CA ASP A 195 -9.63 3.75 27.90
C ASP A 195 -10.42 2.58 27.32
N LYS A 196 -11.74 2.75 27.15
CA LYS A 196 -12.60 1.70 26.59
C LYS A 196 -12.27 1.44 25.12
N LEU A 197 -12.01 2.49 24.34
CA LEU A 197 -11.63 2.37 22.93
C LEU A 197 -10.27 1.71 22.78
N MET A 198 -9.29 2.08 23.61
CA MET A 198 -7.96 1.44 23.64
C MET A 198 -8.05 -0.04 24.05
N GLN A 199 -8.90 -0.38 25.02
CA GLN A 199 -9.14 -1.78 25.39
C GLN A 199 -9.79 -2.58 24.26
N GLN A 200 -10.72 -1.97 23.52
CA GLN A 200 -11.32 -2.59 22.33
C GLN A 200 -10.27 -2.83 21.23
N LYS A 201 -9.46 -1.82 20.92
CA LYS A 201 -8.36 -1.94 19.96
C LYS A 201 -7.35 -3.02 20.35
N ALA A 202 -6.96 -3.06 21.61
CA ALA A 202 -6.07 -4.09 22.11
C ALA A 202 -6.68 -5.50 22.00
N GLN A 203 -8.00 -5.64 22.20
CA GLN A 203 -8.67 -6.93 22.02
C GLN A 203 -8.66 -7.37 20.54
N LEU A 204 -8.98 -6.47 19.61
CA LEU A 204 -8.96 -6.77 18.17
C LEU A 204 -7.58 -7.25 17.70
N LEU A 205 -6.50 -6.59 18.12
CA LEU A 205 -5.13 -7.02 17.80
C LEU A 205 -4.80 -8.41 18.39
N LEU A 206 -5.39 -8.76 19.53
CA LEU A 206 -5.16 -10.06 20.16
C LEU A 206 -5.95 -11.17 19.45
N ASP A 207 -7.15 -10.86 18.96
CA ASP A 207 -7.95 -11.74 18.12
C ASP A 207 -7.29 -11.94 16.74
N GLU A 208 -6.66 -10.90 16.18
CA GLU A 208 -5.83 -11.00 14.99
C GLU A 208 -4.60 -11.89 15.22
N ALA A 209 -3.90 -11.73 16.35
CA ALA A 209 -2.79 -12.61 16.71
C ALA A 209 -3.24 -14.08 16.82
N ALA A 210 -4.43 -14.33 17.38
CA ALA A 210 -5.00 -15.67 17.44
C ALA A 210 -5.25 -16.26 16.04
N SER A 211 -5.75 -15.45 15.10
CA SER A 211 -5.94 -15.85 13.69
C SER A 211 -4.61 -16.20 13.00
N TRP A 212 -3.56 -15.40 13.20
CA TRP A 212 -2.21 -15.71 12.68
C TRP A 212 -1.62 -16.97 13.31
N SER A 213 -1.78 -17.13 14.62
CA SER A 213 -1.35 -18.32 15.35
C SER A 213 -2.02 -19.58 14.78
N LEU A 214 -3.34 -19.54 14.56
CA LEU A 214 -4.08 -20.65 13.95
C LEU A 214 -3.48 -21.02 12.58
N LEU A 215 -3.27 -20.02 11.71
CA LEU A 215 -2.72 -20.25 10.39
C LEU A 215 -1.35 -20.92 10.45
N TRP A 216 -0.51 -20.56 11.43
CA TRP A 216 0.77 -21.23 11.67
C TRP A 216 0.59 -22.68 12.14
N TYR A 217 -0.34 -22.96 13.06
CA TYR A 217 -0.62 -24.33 13.50
C TYR A 217 -1.18 -25.21 12.37
N LEU A 218 -1.97 -24.64 11.46
CA LEU A 218 -2.56 -25.35 10.33
C LEU A 218 -1.54 -25.61 9.22
N TYR A 219 -0.80 -24.59 8.78
CA TYR A 219 0.04 -24.66 7.58
C TYR A 219 1.54 -24.43 7.84
N GLY A 220 1.90 -23.69 8.89
CA GLY A 220 3.29 -23.29 9.16
C GLY A 220 4.17 -24.36 9.84
N LYS A 221 3.61 -25.22 10.68
CA LYS A 221 4.38 -26.19 11.49
C LYS A 221 4.94 -27.39 10.69
N GLY A 222 4.55 -27.55 9.42
CA GLY A 222 4.88 -28.73 8.61
C GLY A 222 4.20 -30.02 9.10
N ASN A 223 4.23 -31.08 8.31
CA ASN A 223 3.86 -32.43 8.75
C ASN A 223 5.13 -33.12 9.27
N GLU A 224 5.15 -33.49 10.55
CA GLU A 224 6.29 -34.22 11.11
C GLU A 224 6.20 -35.71 10.73
N GLU A 225 7.27 -36.26 10.15
CA GLU A 225 7.32 -37.68 9.77
C GLU A 225 7.32 -38.58 11.02
N LEU A 226 6.62 -39.72 10.92
CA LEU A 226 6.56 -40.72 11.99
C LEU A 226 7.88 -41.52 12.09
N PRO A 227 8.64 -41.42 13.19
CA PRO A 227 9.85 -42.20 13.38
C PRO A 227 9.50 -43.67 13.69
N GLY A 228 9.80 -44.56 12.74
CA GLY A 228 9.50 -45.98 12.85
C GLY A 228 10.23 -46.70 13.99
N ASP A 229 11.36 -46.18 14.46
CA ASP A 229 12.20 -46.76 15.52
C ASP A 229 11.67 -46.57 16.94
N LEU A 230 10.61 -45.76 17.10
CA LEU A 230 9.91 -45.55 18.37
C LEU A 230 8.81 -46.59 18.65
N PHE A 231 8.45 -47.39 17.65
CA PHE A 231 7.48 -48.45 17.79
C PHE A 231 8.12 -49.72 18.37
N VAL A 232 7.45 -50.33 19.34
CA VAL A 232 7.91 -51.53 20.04
C VAL A 232 6.89 -52.65 19.86
N SER A 233 7.31 -53.90 20.03
CA SER A 233 6.42 -55.06 20.02
C SER A 233 6.34 -55.68 21.43
N PRO A 234 5.15 -55.85 22.01
CA PRO A 234 3.84 -55.45 21.49
C PRO A 234 3.63 -53.92 21.49
N THR A 235 2.91 -53.42 20.48
CA THR A 235 2.54 -52.00 20.37
C THR A 235 1.60 -51.63 21.52
N THR A 236 1.84 -50.49 22.17
CA THR A 236 0.98 -49.96 23.24
C THR A 236 -0.18 -49.13 22.65
N SER A 237 -1.27 -48.95 23.41
CA SER A 237 -2.36 -48.06 22.98
C SER A 237 -1.89 -46.64 22.69
N HIS A 238 -0.96 -46.10 23.49
CA HIS A 238 -0.35 -44.78 23.25
C HIS A 238 0.34 -44.68 21.89
N GLN A 239 1.11 -45.71 21.51
CA GLN A 239 1.78 -45.74 20.21
C GLN A 239 0.79 -45.81 19.06
N GLU A 240 -0.27 -46.61 19.20
CA GLU A 240 -1.33 -46.70 18.19
C GLU A 240 -2.08 -45.37 18.03
N ALA A 241 -2.44 -44.73 19.15
CA ALA A 241 -3.07 -43.41 19.16
C ALA A 241 -2.20 -42.36 18.46
N CYS A 242 -0.89 -42.33 18.77
CA CYS A 242 0.05 -41.44 18.11
C CYS A 242 0.18 -41.73 16.61
N ARG A 243 0.17 -43.02 16.20
CA ARG A 243 0.21 -43.40 14.79
C ARG A 243 -1.04 -42.91 14.07
N PHE A 244 -2.22 -43.24 14.58
CA PHE A 244 -3.51 -42.83 14.00
C PHE A 244 -3.60 -41.32 13.82
N VAL A 245 -3.33 -40.55 14.87
CA VAL A 245 -3.40 -39.09 14.81
C VAL A 245 -2.36 -38.51 13.86
N ALA A 246 -1.23 -39.19 13.63
CA ALA A 246 -0.24 -38.76 12.65
C ALA A 246 -0.53 -39.25 11.22
N THR A 247 -1.47 -40.16 10.99
CA THR A 247 -1.83 -40.62 9.64
C THR A 247 -3.17 -40.08 9.14
N ASP A 248 -4.14 -39.86 10.04
CA ASP A 248 -5.47 -39.38 9.68
C ASP A 248 -5.50 -37.85 9.59
N LEU A 249 -5.90 -37.31 8.43
CA LEU A 249 -5.89 -35.87 8.17
C LEU A 249 -6.85 -35.10 9.10
N THR A 250 -8.01 -35.67 9.42
CA THR A 250 -8.99 -34.98 10.27
C THR A 250 -8.56 -35.01 11.74
N ALA A 251 -7.99 -36.11 12.21
CA ALA A 251 -7.40 -36.22 13.55
C ALA A 251 -6.19 -35.29 13.70
N GLN A 252 -5.33 -35.18 12.68
CA GLN A 252 -4.24 -34.20 12.64
C GLN A 252 -4.75 -32.77 12.75
N LEU A 253 -5.77 -32.41 11.96
CA LEU A 253 -6.39 -31.09 11.99
C LEU A 253 -6.96 -30.75 13.37
N CYS A 254 -7.73 -31.67 13.96
CA CYS A 254 -8.26 -31.48 15.31
C CYS A 254 -7.17 -31.39 16.38
N LYS A 255 -6.10 -32.20 16.30
CA LYS A 255 -4.93 -32.07 17.17
C LYS A 255 -4.30 -30.67 17.05
N ARG A 256 -4.11 -30.15 15.83
CA ARG A 256 -3.55 -28.82 15.59
C ARG A 256 -4.43 -27.72 16.21
N ILE A 257 -5.75 -27.83 16.07
CA ILE A 257 -6.72 -26.92 16.70
C ILE A 257 -6.62 -26.97 18.24
N VAL A 258 -6.54 -28.16 18.84
CA VAL A 258 -6.41 -28.31 20.29
C VAL A 258 -5.12 -27.67 20.79
N LEU A 259 -3.98 -27.97 20.14
CA LEU A 259 -2.68 -27.38 20.50
C LEU A 259 -2.65 -25.87 20.35
N TRP A 260 -3.30 -25.33 19.32
CA TRP A 260 -3.45 -23.88 19.14
C TRP A 260 -4.20 -23.25 20.31
N LEU A 261 -5.37 -23.78 20.67
CA LEU A 261 -6.19 -23.24 21.76
C LEU A 261 -5.51 -23.38 23.13
N GLU A 262 -4.85 -24.50 23.38
CA GLU A 262 -4.05 -24.70 24.59
C GLU A 262 -2.86 -23.74 24.63
N GLY A 263 -2.21 -23.48 23.49
CA GLY A 263 -1.15 -22.50 23.34
C GLY A 263 -1.61 -21.08 23.68
N LEU A 264 -2.74 -20.64 23.11
CA LEU A 264 -3.33 -19.33 23.42
C LEU A 264 -3.63 -19.18 24.92
N ALA A 265 -4.23 -20.22 25.52
CA ALA A 265 -4.52 -20.22 26.95
C ALA A 265 -3.25 -20.21 27.80
N SER A 266 -2.20 -20.96 27.42
CA SER A 266 -0.91 -20.98 28.12
C SER A 266 -0.22 -19.62 28.09
N GLU A 267 -0.21 -18.95 26.93
CA GLU A 267 0.37 -17.61 26.78
C GLU A 267 -0.37 -16.57 27.62
N ALA A 268 -1.71 -16.65 27.68
CA ALA A 268 -2.51 -15.79 28.53
C ALA A 268 -2.14 -15.96 30.03
N LEU A 269 -1.86 -17.20 30.47
CA LEU A 269 -1.41 -17.46 31.84
C LEU A 269 0.00 -16.93 32.10
N ASP A 270 0.92 -17.07 31.14
CA ASP A 270 2.26 -16.52 31.28
C ASP A 270 2.24 -14.99 31.36
N LEU A 271 1.34 -14.32 30.63
CA LEU A 271 1.11 -12.90 30.75
C LEU A 271 0.53 -12.54 32.13
N GLU A 272 -0.47 -13.29 32.63
CA GLU A 272 -1.01 -13.07 33.96
C GLU A 272 0.06 -13.21 35.04
N LYS A 273 0.93 -14.22 34.92
CA LYS A 273 2.08 -14.43 35.81
C LYS A 273 3.06 -13.27 35.76
N LYS A 274 3.37 -12.73 34.58
CA LYS A 274 4.24 -11.54 34.44
C LYS A 274 3.65 -10.31 35.11
N VAL A 275 2.34 -10.08 34.97
CA VAL A 275 1.66 -8.87 35.49
C VAL A 275 1.35 -8.97 36.98
N ARG A 276 0.85 -10.12 37.46
CA ARG A 276 0.36 -10.32 38.83
C ARG A 276 1.34 -11.07 39.74
N GLY A 277 2.40 -11.65 39.19
CA GLY A 277 3.35 -12.51 39.90
C GLY A 277 2.92 -13.98 40.02
N SER A 278 1.62 -14.28 39.85
CA SER A 278 1.07 -15.64 39.81
C SER A 278 -0.20 -15.70 38.97
N HIS A 279 -0.38 -16.78 38.21
CA HIS A 279 -1.59 -17.09 37.44
C HIS A 279 -2.52 -18.07 38.18
N VAL A 280 -2.04 -18.77 39.22
CA VAL A 280 -2.83 -19.65 40.09
C VAL A 280 -2.76 -19.24 41.56
N GLY A 281 -3.71 -19.72 42.36
CA GLY A 281 -3.76 -19.50 43.80
C GLY A 281 -2.70 -20.30 44.56
N SER A 282 -2.40 -19.86 45.79
CA SER A 282 -1.56 -20.63 46.72
C SER A 282 -2.44 -21.44 47.66
N TYR A 283 -2.34 -22.76 47.59
CA TYR A 283 -3.11 -23.69 48.39
C TYR A 283 -2.16 -24.48 49.30
N LEU A 284 -1.58 -23.83 50.31
CA LEU A 284 -0.65 -24.51 51.21
C LEU A 284 -1.39 -25.37 52.25
N PRO A 285 -0.94 -26.60 52.55
CA PRO A 285 -1.64 -27.55 53.41
C PRO A 285 -1.30 -27.31 54.88
N SER A 286 -1.15 -26.05 55.31
CA SER A 286 -0.61 -25.68 56.63
C SER A 286 -1.38 -26.25 57.83
N SER A 287 -2.59 -26.79 57.61
CA SER A 287 -3.42 -27.42 58.64
C SER A 287 -4.07 -28.75 58.23
N GLY A 288 -3.63 -29.36 57.11
CA GLY A 288 -4.22 -30.58 56.54
C GLY A 288 -5.46 -30.35 55.66
N VAL A 289 -5.88 -31.39 54.92
CA VAL A 289 -7.05 -31.38 54.02
C VAL A 289 -8.35 -31.17 54.80
N TRP A 290 -9.26 -30.35 54.27
CA TRP A 290 -10.58 -30.05 54.83
C TRP A 290 -10.56 -29.77 56.34
N HIS A 291 -9.61 -28.94 56.74
CA HIS A 291 -9.34 -28.68 58.16
C HIS A 291 -10.53 -28.04 58.89
N ARG A 292 -11.39 -27.25 58.22
CA ARG A 292 -12.59 -26.68 58.84
C ARG A 292 -13.63 -27.76 59.10
N THR A 293 -13.84 -28.66 58.16
CA THR A 293 -14.70 -29.85 58.26
C THR A 293 -14.18 -30.77 59.35
N GLN A 294 -12.87 -31.02 59.41
CA GLN A 294 -12.25 -31.81 60.48
C GLN A 294 -12.48 -31.19 61.87
N ARG A 295 -12.32 -29.85 62.01
CA ARG A 295 -12.60 -29.14 63.26
C ARG A 295 -14.08 -29.17 63.63
N TYR A 296 -14.96 -29.05 62.64
CA TYR A 296 -16.40 -29.12 62.81
C TYR A 296 -16.81 -30.50 63.36
N LEU A 297 -16.30 -31.58 62.77
CA LEU A 297 -16.57 -32.95 63.22
C LEU A 297 -16.02 -33.24 64.61
N LYS A 298 -14.82 -32.75 64.94
CA LYS A 298 -14.24 -32.89 66.29
C LYS A 298 -15.10 -32.23 67.39
N ARG A 299 -15.91 -31.23 67.05
CA ARG A 299 -16.84 -30.57 67.99
C ARG A 299 -18.15 -31.36 68.23
N LYS A 300 -18.33 -32.53 67.61
CA LYS A 300 -19.53 -33.38 67.73
C LYS A 300 -20.84 -32.62 67.45
N SER A 301 -20.83 -31.74 66.45
CA SER A 301 -22.05 -31.09 65.98
C SER A 301 -22.85 -32.05 65.10
N ASN A 302 -24.15 -32.19 65.36
CA ASN A 302 -25.04 -33.13 64.65
C ASN A 302 -25.80 -32.43 63.52
N ASP A 303 -25.08 -31.95 62.52
CA ASP A 303 -25.68 -31.46 61.28
C ASP A 303 -25.66 -32.59 60.25
N SER A 304 -26.85 -33.01 59.81
CA SER A 304 -27.01 -34.07 58.80
C SER A 304 -26.58 -33.62 57.41
N THR A 305 -26.32 -32.32 57.19
CA THR A 305 -25.91 -31.77 55.90
C THR A 305 -24.40 -31.81 55.67
N ILE A 306 -23.59 -32.01 56.73
CA ILE A 306 -22.13 -32.06 56.65
C ILE A 306 -21.62 -33.51 56.71
N VAL A 307 -20.61 -33.83 55.90
CA VAL A 307 -19.98 -35.16 55.86
C VAL A 307 -19.46 -35.60 57.23
N LYS A 308 -19.58 -36.88 57.54
CA LYS A 308 -19.13 -37.51 58.80
C LYS A 308 -17.71 -38.06 58.71
N HIS A 309 -17.25 -38.36 57.51
CA HIS A 309 -15.89 -38.82 57.22
C HIS A 309 -15.11 -37.80 56.37
N VAL A 310 -13.79 -37.87 56.42
CA VAL A 310 -12.86 -36.88 55.78
C VAL A 310 -11.97 -37.57 54.73
N ASP A 311 -12.43 -38.69 54.18
CA ASP A 311 -11.87 -39.33 53.01
C ASP A 311 -12.46 -38.74 51.71
N PHE A 312 -11.72 -38.86 50.61
CA PHE A 312 -11.99 -38.09 49.39
C PHE A 312 -13.37 -38.37 48.75
N ASP A 313 -13.94 -39.56 48.96
CA ASP A 313 -15.25 -39.95 48.45
C ASP A 313 -16.39 -39.69 49.45
N ALA A 314 -16.11 -39.19 50.66
CA ALA A 314 -17.12 -38.93 51.68
C ALA A 314 -18.27 -38.03 51.19
N PRO A 315 -18.02 -36.92 50.47
CA PRO A 315 -19.12 -36.09 49.96
C PRO A 315 -20.06 -36.87 49.02
N SER A 316 -19.47 -37.65 48.11
CA SER A 316 -20.21 -38.43 47.12
C SER A 316 -20.91 -39.67 47.70
N ARG A 317 -20.29 -40.32 48.69
CA ARG A 317 -20.79 -41.53 49.34
C ARG A 317 -21.92 -41.22 50.32
N GLU A 318 -21.80 -40.13 51.06
CA GLU A 318 -22.77 -39.74 52.09
C GLU A 318 -23.90 -38.85 51.55
N GLY A 319 -23.72 -38.25 50.36
CA GLY A 319 -24.66 -37.27 49.81
C GLY A 319 -24.74 -36.01 50.67
N ALA A 320 -23.62 -35.64 51.30
CA ALA A 320 -23.49 -34.52 52.24
C ALA A 320 -22.35 -33.59 51.81
N GLN A 321 -22.37 -32.33 52.25
CA GLN A 321 -21.39 -31.34 51.82
C GLN A 321 -20.24 -31.18 52.81
N LEU A 322 -19.12 -30.64 52.33
CA LEU A 322 -18.05 -30.16 53.21
C LEU A 322 -18.51 -28.89 53.94
N HIS A 323 -17.75 -28.50 54.97
CA HIS A 323 -17.94 -27.18 55.57
C HIS A 323 -17.85 -26.09 54.48
N PRO A 324 -18.68 -25.04 54.49
CA PRO A 324 -18.77 -24.05 53.40
C PRO A 324 -17.42 -23.44 52.99
N ASP A 325 -16.56 -23.12 53.96
CA ASP A 325 -15.21 -22.60 53.69
C ASP A 325 -14.31 -23.60 52.95
N ASP A 326 -14.36 -24.89 53.32
CA ASP A 326 -13.57 -25.93 52.65
C ASP A 326 -14.15 -26.22 51.25
N LYS A 327 -15.49 -26.26 51.11
CA LYS A 327 -16.16 -26.38 49.80
C LYS A 327 -15.75 -25.24 48.86
N LYS A 328 -15.71 -24.01 49.37
CA LYS A 328 -15.28 -22.83 48.62
C LYS A 328 -13.79 -22.91 48.23
N GLN A 329 -12.93 -23.36 49.14
CA GLN A 329 -11.51 -23.53 48.85
C GLN A 329 -11.27 -24.61 47.78
N ASP A 330 -12.00 -25.74 47.85
CA ASP A 330 -11.95 -26.80 46.85
C ASP A 330 -12.41 -26.31 45.48
N GLU A 331 -13.51 -25.55 45.42
CA GLU A 331 -14.01 -24.98 44.17
C GLU A 331 -13.01 -24.00 43.54
N LEU A 332 -12.29 -23.21 44.35
CA LEU A 332 -11.22 -22.32 43.87
C LEU A 332 -10.00 -23.08 43.35
N LEU A 333 -9.57 -24.12 44.07
CA LEU A 333 -8.49 -25.00 43.62
C LEU A 333 -8.84 -25.66 42.29
N LEU A 334 -10.06 -26.18 42.15
CA LEU A 334 -10.53 -26.83 40.93
C LEU A 334 -10.74 -25.85 39.78
N GLU A 335 -11.10 -24.59 40.05
CA GLU A 335 -11.11 -23.51 39.05
C GLU A 335 -9.70 -23.25 38.49
N ASP A 336 -8.68 -23.20 39.35
CA ASP A 336 -7.29 -23.02 38.92
C ASP A 336 -6.79 -24.29 38.18
N ILE A 337 -7.15 -25.49 38.63
CA ILE A 337 -6.86 -26.76 37.91
C ILE A 337 -7.50 -26.75 36.53
N TRP A 338 -8.79 -26.41 36.42
CA TRP A 338 -9.50 -26.30 35.16
C TRP A 338 -8.79 -25.33 34.20
N THR A 339 -8.34 -24.19 34.74
CA THR A 339 -7.60 -23.18 33.97
C THR A 339 -6.27 -23.71 33.44
N LEU A 340 -5.52 -24.47 34.25
CA LEU A 340 -4.26 -25.10 33.82
C LEU A 340 -4.48 -26.21 32.78
N LEU A 341 -5.55 -27.00 32.93
CA LEU A 341 -5.88 -28.06 31.97
C LEU A 341 -6.26 -27.50 30.59
N LYS A 342 -7.01 -26.39 30.54
CA LYS A 342 -7.31 -25.68 29.27
C LYS A 342 -6.05 -25.13 28.58
N ALA A 343 -4.96 -24.95 29.32
CA ALA A 343 -3.69 -24.47 28.81
C ALA A 343 -2.70 -25.60 28.49
N GLY A 344 -3.13 -26.87 28.53
CA GLY A 344 -2.24 -28.01 28.31
C GLY A 344 -1.18 -28.21 29.41
N ARG A 345 -1.27 -27.50 30.55
CA ARG A 345 -0.27 -27.51 31.64
C ARG A 345 -0.59 -28.58 32.68
N LEU A 346 -0.69 -29.83 32.24
CA LEU A 346 -1.10 -30.98 33.04
C LEU A 346 -0.17 -31.22 34.25
N GLU A 347 1.14 -31.06 34.06
CA GLU A 347 2.14 -31.25 35.11
C GLU A 347 1.98 -30.21 36.23
N GLU A 348 1.72 -28.96 35.87
CA GLU A 348 1.47 -27.89 36.84
C GLU A 348 0.14 -28.10 37.58
N ALA A 349 -0.91 -28.54 36.88
CA ALA A 349 -2.19 -28.86 37.51
C ALA A 349 -2.03 -29.99 38.54
N SER A 350 -1.23 -31.00 38.21
CA SER A 350 -0.90 -32.11 39.10
C SER A 350 -0.09 -31.67 40.30
N GLU A 351 0.90 -30.79 40.10
CA GLU A 351 1.70 -30.26 41.19
C GLU A 351 0.89 -29.34 42.11
N LEU A 352 -0.05 -28.56 41.55
CA LEU A 352 -0.99 -27.76 42.31
C LEU A 352 -1.84 -28.65 43.24
N CYS A 353 -2.36 -29.77 42.73
CA CYS A 353 -3.07 -30.77 43.53
C CYS A 353 -2.21 -31.33 44.68
N ARG A 354 -0.94 -31.69 44.41
CA ARG A 354 -0.02 -32.20 45.43
C ARG A 354 0.30 -31.15 46.50
N SER A 355 0.57 -29.92 46.06
CA SER A 355 0.84 -28.79 46.95
C SER A 355 -0.36 -28.49 47.86
N ALA A 356 -1.60 -28.66 47.37
CA ALA A 356 -2.83 -28.57 48.15
C ALA A 356 -3.05 -29.71 49.16
N GLY A 357 -2.17 -30.71 49.19
CA GLY A 357 -2.33 -31.92 50.00
C GLY A 357 -3.34 -32.90 49.41
N GLN A 358 -3.78 -32.70 48.17
CA GLN A 358 -4.81 -33.48 47.48
C GLN A 358 -4.20 -34.40 46.41
N ALA A 359 -3.25 -35.24 46.82
CA ALA A 359 -2.50 -36.12 45.92
C ALA A 359 -3.39 -37.12 45.14
N TRP A 360 -4.57 -37.48 45.65
CA TRP A 360 -5.52 -38.31 44.92
C TRP A 360 -6.05 -37.61 43.66
N ARG A 361 -6.29 -36.28 43.71
CA ARG A 361 -6.69 -35.52 42.51
C ARG A 361 -5.57 -35.49 41.48
N ALA A 362 -4.31 -35.39 41.90
CA ALA A 362 -3.15 -35.50 41.00
C ALA A 362 -3.09 -36.89 40.33
N ALA A 363 -3.34 -37.97 41.08
CA ALA A 363 -3.39 -39.32 40.54
C ALA A 363 -4.54 -39.49 39.53
N THR A 364 -5.63 -38.76 39.71
CA THR A 364 -6.74 -38.73 38.75
C THR A 364 -6.40 -37.97 37.47
N LEU A 365 -5.73 -36.82 37.57
CA LEU A 365 -5.38 -36.04 36.39
C LEU A 365 -4.37 -36.78 35.49
N CYS A 366 -3.45 -37.52 36.10
CA CYS A 366 -2.39 -38.24 35.39
C CYS A 366 -2.49 -39.75 35.59
N PRO A 367 -3.35 -40.44 34.81
CA PRO A 367 -3.39 -41.89 34.84
C PRO A 367 -2.03 -42.48 34.43
N PHE A 368 -1.73 -43.69 34.89
CA PHE A 368 -0.49 -44.41 34.56
C PHE A 368 0.81 -43.70 34.97
N GLY A 369 0.78 -42.94 36.06
CA GLY A 369 1.99 -42.50 36.76
C GLY A 369 2.61 -41.21 36.25
N GLY A 370 1.82 -40.27 35.72
CA GLY A 370 2.35 -38.97 35.25
C GLY A 370 2.78 -38.95 33.79
N ILE A 371 2.44 -39.99 33.02
CA ILE A 371 2.79 -40.08 31.61
C ILE A 371 1.81 -39.23 30.80
N ASP A 372 2.33 -38.31 29.99
CA ASP A 372 1.53 -37.58 29.00
C ASP A 372 1.09 -38.53 27.87
N LEU A 373 -0.22 -38.69 27.74
CA LEU A 373 -0.85 -39.60 26.80
C LEU A 373 -1.62 -38.85 25.70
N PHE A 374 -1.43 -37.53 25.59
CA PHE A 374 -1.95 -36.77 24.46
C PHE A 374 -1.25 -37.25 23.17
N PRO A 375 -2.00 -37.66 22.12
CA PRO A 375 -1.44 -38.27 20.93
C PRO A 375 -0.68 -37.24 20.09
N SER A 376 0.62 -37.15 20.34
CA SER A 376 1.52 -36.21 19.68
C SER A 376 2.89 -36.84 19.42
N LEU A 377 3.63 -36.27 18.47
CA LEU A 377 4.97 -36.75 18.19
C LEU A 377 5.91 -36.53 19.38
N GLU A 378 5.76 -35.42 20.10
CA GLU A 378 6.51 -35.13 21.32
C GLU A 378 6.23 -36.19 22.42
N ALA A 379 4.96 -36.53 22.64
CA ALA A 379 4.58 -37.58 23.57
C ALA A 379 5.08 -38.96 23.11
N LEU A 380 5.15 -39.22 21.80
CA LEU A 380 5.73 -40.47 21.27
C LEU A 380 7.24 -40.55 21.53
N HIS A 381 7.98 -39.45 21.38
CA HIS A 381 9.41 -39.39 21.71
C HIS A 381 9.68 -39.61 23.20
N LYS A 382 8.86 -38.98 24.07
CA LYS A 382 9.00 -39.12 25.52
C LYS A 382 8.60 -40.51 26.02
N ASN A 383 7.47 -41.04 25.51
CA ASN A 383 6.77 -42.16 26.15
C ASN A 383 6.68 -43.43 25.28
N GLY A 384 7.10 -43.40 24.02
CA GLY A 384 6.96 -44.52 23.07
C GLY A 384 7.64 -45.82 23.52
N LYS A 385 8.76 -45.73 24.26
CA LYS A 385 9.49 -46.90 24.79
C LYS A 385 9.19 -47.18 26.28
N SER A 386 8.05 -46.71 26.78
CA SER A 386 7.65 -46.91 28.18
C SER A 386 7.39 -48.39 28.50
N ARG A 387 8.28 -48.97 29.32
CA ARG A 387 8.12 -50.34 29.85
C ARG A 387 6.88 -50.48 30.74
N MET A 388 6.50 -49.41 31.43
CA MET A 388 5.31 -49.40 32.29
C MET A 388 4.04 -49.58 31.46
N LEU A 389 3.90 -48.80 30.38
CA LEU A 389 2.75 -48.94 29.47
C LEU A 389 2.71 -50.32 28.83
N GLN A 390 3.84 -50.85 28.35
CA GLN A 390 3.88 -52.21 27.82
C GLN A 390 3.44 -53.27 28.83
N ALA A 391 3.89 -53.16 30.09
CA ALA A 391 3.50 -54.10 31.15
C ALA A 391 1.98 -54.04 31.41
N ILE A 392 1.40 -52.84 31.49
CA ILE A 392 -0.05 -52.66 31.67
C ILE A 392 -0.84 -53.34 30.55
N GLU A 393 -0.41 -53.14 29.29
CA GLU A 393 -1.10 -53.72 28.14
C GLU A 393 -0.92 -55.24 28.03
N LEU A 394 0.22 -55.76 28.47
CA LEU A 394 0.46 -57.21 28.57
C LEU A 394 -0.40 -57.87 29.65
N GLU A 395 -0.59 -57.19 30.78
CA GLU A 395 -1.35 -57.73 31.93
C GLU A 395 -2.87 -57.61 31.73
N SER A 396 -3.33 -56.50 31.15
CA SER A 396 -4.76 -56.16 31.10
C SER A 396 -5.35 -56.19 29.69
N GLY A 397 -4.54 -56.36 28.65
CA GLY A 397 -4.96 -56.22 27.25
C GLY A 397 -4.99 -54.77 26.78
N VAL A 398 -4.72 -54.58 25.48
CA VAL A 398 -4.52 -53.27 24.84
C VAL A 398 -5.70 -52.32 25.09
N GLY A 399 -5.44 -51.17 25.72
CA GLY A 399 -6.41 -50.09 25.94
C GLY A 399 -7.48 -50.38 27.00
N ARG A 400 -7.50 -51.56 27.64
CA ARG A 400 -8.57 -51.91 28.59
C ARG A 400 -8.54 -51.04 29.85
N GLN A 401 -7.36 -50.85 30.45
CA GLN A 401 -7.22 -50.02 31.65
C GLN A 401 -7.53 -48.55 31.38
N TRP A 402 -7.17 -48.05 30.19
CA TRP A 402 -7.49 -46.71 29.73
C TRP A 402 -9.01 -46.50 29.64
N ARG A 403 -9.75 -47.46 29.06
CA ARG A 403 -11.22 -47.39 29.02
C ARG A 403 -11.85 -47.46 30.41
N LEU A 404 -11.35 -48.33 31.28
CA LEU A 404 -11.85 -48.42 32.66
C LEU A 404 -11.64 -47.10 33.42
N TRP A 405 -10.50 -46.46 33.24
CA TRP A 405 -10.18 -45.15 33.81
C TRP A 405 -11.19 -44.07 33.38
N LYS A 406 -11.42 -43.96 32.07
CA LYS A 406 -12.39 -43.00 31.53
C LYS A 406 -13.83 -43.33 31.96
N TRP A 407 -14.20 -44.62 32.04
CA TRP A 407 -15.51 -45.03 32.57
C TRP A 407 -15.71 -44.59 34.03
N ALA A 408 -14.70 -44.79 34.88
CA ALA A 408 -14.75 -44.34 36.27
C ALA A 408 -14.91 -42.82 36.36
N SER A 409 -14.23 -42.08 35.49
CA SER A 409 -14.34 -40.62 35.40
C SER A 409 -15.72 -40.16 34.91
N TYR A 410 -16.33 -40.89 33.96
CA TYR A 410 -17.71 -40.65 33.54
C TYR A 410 -18.69 -40.81 34.71
N CYS A 411 -18.64 -41.95 35.41
CA CYS A 411 -19.49 -42.19 36.59
C CYS A 411 -19.28 -41.13 37.68
N ALA A 412 -18.04 -40.71 37.92
CA ALA A 412 -17.74 -39.63 38.87
C ALA A 412 -18.39 -38.31 38.44
N SER A 413 -18.23 -37.92 37.16
CA SER A 413 -18.78 -36.66 36.63
C SER A 413 -20.31 -36.59 36.75
N GLU A 414 -21.03 -37.67 36.42
CA GLU A 414 -22.49 -37.72 36.51
C GLU A 414 -22.96 -37.67 37.97
N LYS A 415 -22.30 -38.42 38.85
CA LYS A 415 -22.65 -38.45 40.27
C LYS A 415 -22.44 -37.10 40.97
N ILE A 416 -21.36 -36.40 40.64
CA ILE A 416 -21.10 -35.04 41.14
C ILE A 416 -22.16 -34.07 40.64
N ALA A 417 -22.57 -34.20 39.37
CA ALA A 417 -23.61 -33.36 38.78
C ALA A 417 -24.98 -33.57 39.45
N GLU A 418 -25.34 -34.81 39.78
CA GLU A 418 -26.59 -35.13 40.50
C GLU A 418 -26.66 -34.52 41.90
N GLN A 419 -25.51 -34.37 42.56
CA GLN A 419 -25.40 -33.94 43.97
C GLN A 419 -25.02 -32.47 44.16
N ASP A 420 -24.89 -31.69 43.07
CA ASP A 420 -24.39 -30.30 43.09
C ASP A 420 -23.04 -30.18 43.85
N GLY A 421 -22.16 -31.15 43.60
CA GLY A 421 -20.90 -31.34 44.33
C GLY A 421 -19.84 -30.27 44.03
N GLY A 422 -19.95 -29.60 42.87
CA GLY A 422 -19.03 -28.55 42.42
C GLY A 422 -18.95 -28.54 40.90
N ARG A 423 -18.99 -27.35 40.28
CA ARG A 423 -19.03 -27.26 38.81
C ARG A 423 -17.67 -27.60 38.20
N TYR A 424 -16.57 -27.09 38.76
CA TYR A 424 -15.24 -27.37 38.22
C TYR A 424 -14.80 -28.81 38.50
N GLU A 425 -15.20 -29.39 39.63
CA GLU A 425 -14.94 -30.81 39.89
C GLU A 425 -15.59 -31.69 38.82
N MET A 426 -16.88 -31.48 38.57
CA MET A 426 -17.63 -32.16 37.52
C MET A 426 -16.94 -32.00 36.16
N ALA A 427 -16.53 -30.79 35.77
CA ALA A 427 -15.84 -30.53 34.50
C ALA A 427 -14.50 -31.28 34.39
N VAL A 428 -13.69 -31.27 35.45
CA VAL A 428 -12.38 -31.94 35.45
C VAL A 428 -12.53 -33.44 35.21
N TYR A 429 -13.49 -34.10 35.86
CA TYR A 429 -13.77 -35.51 35.61
C TYR A 429 -14.42 -35.74 34.24
N ALA A 430 -15.34 -34.87 33.82
CA ALA A 430 -15.99 -34.96 32.52
C ALA A 430 -15.00 -34.82 31.35
N LEU A 431 -13.95 -34.01 31.52
CA LEU A 431 -12.90 -33.81 30.53
C LEU A 431 -12.10 -35.09 30.25
N GLN A 432 -11.88 -35.92 31.28
CA GLN A 432 -11.13 -37.17 31.14
C GLN A 432 -11.89 -38.22 30.32
N CYS A 433 -13.21 -38.10 30.23
CA CYS A 433 -14.08 -39.05 29.53
C CYS A 433 -14.88 -38.40 28.38
N SER A 434 -14.51 -37.20 27.95
CA SER A 434 -15.11 -36.49 26.82
C SER A 434 -16.63 -36.25 26.95
N ASN A 435 -17.14 -36.10 28.17
CA ASN A 435 -18.57 -35.88 28.47
C ASN A 435 -18.97 -34.40 28.26
N LEU A 436 -19.18 -34.00 27.00
CA LEU A 436 -19.47 -32.62 26.59
C LEU A 436 -20.67 -31.99 27.30
N LYS A 437 -21.72 -32.76 27.60
CA LYS A 437 -22.91 -32.30 28.35
C LYS A 437 -22.54 -31.64 29.67
N ARG A 438 -21.47 -32.10 30.31
CA ARG A 438 -20.99 -31.60 31.61
C ARG A 438 -19.89 -30.56 31.46
N ILE A 439 -19.15 -30.57 30.35
CA ILE A 439 -18.06 -29.62 30.09
C ILE A 439 -18.59 -28.26 29.59
N LEU A 440 -19.45 -28.27 28.56
CA LEU A 440 -19.87 -27.06 27.85
C LEU A 440 -20.51 -25.97 28.74
N PRO A 441 -21.31 -26.28 29.79
CA PRO A 441 -21.88 -25.26 30.67
C PRO A 441 -20.84 -24.39 31.40
N ILE A 442 -19.59 -24.83 31.48
CA ILE A 442 -18.50 -24.12 32.17
C ILE A 442 -17.64 -23.31 31.18
N CYS A 443 -17.77 -23.58 29.88
CA CYS A 443 -17.09 -22.84 28.82
C CYS A 443 -17.83 -21.53 28.53
N THR A 444 -17.34 -20.43 29.11
CA THR A 444 -17.96 -19.09 29.00
C THR A 444 -17.45 -18.24 27.83
N ASP A 445 -16.42 -18.72 27.14
CA ASP A 445 -15.75 -18.07 26.01
C ASP A 445 -15.63 -19.05 24.84
N TRP A 446 -15.43 -18.49 23.65
CA TRP A 446 -15.44 -19.26 22.41
C TRP A 446 -14.29 -20.26 22.36
N GLU A 447 -13.10 -19.85 22.79
CA GLU A 447 -11.89 -20.68 22.79
C GLU A 447 -12.11 -21.92 23.66
N SER A 448 -12.65 -21.75 24.87
CA SER A 448 -12.91 -22.85 25.79
C SER A 448 -13.96 -23.83 25.26
N ALA A 449 -15.00 -23.33 24.59
CA ALA A 449 -16.05 -24.19 24.02
C ALA A 449 -15.54 -24.95 22.80
N CYS A 450 -14.82 -24.27 21.90
CA CYS A 450 -14.18 -24.84 20.73
C CYS A 450 -13.15 -25.91 21.13
N TRP A 451 -12.29 -25.60 22.10
CA TRP A 451 -11.29 -26.52 22.65
C TRP A 451 -11.95 -27.76 23.24
N ALA A 452 -12.98 -27.58 24.07
CA ALA A 452 -13.69 -28.70 24.70
C ALA A 452 -14.28 -29.64 23.65
N MET A 453 -14.90 -29.11 22.60
CA MET A 453 -15.46 -29.91 21.51
C MET A 453 -14.38 -30.60 20.66
N ALA A 454 -13.33 -29.87 20.25
CA ALA A 454 -12.27 -30.42 19.42
C ALA A 454 -11.47 -31.50 20.16
N LYS A 455 -11.12 -31.25 21.43
CA LYS A 455 -10.42 -32.22 22.30
C LYS A 455 -11.29 -33.45 22.57
N SER A 456 -12.55 -33.25 22.95
CA SER A 456 -13.47 -34.38 23.21
C SER A 456 -13.67 -35.25 21.97
N TRP A 457 -13.79 -34.62 20.79
CA TRP A 457 -13.92 -35.33 19.52
C TRP A 457 -12.67 -36.14 19.21
N LEU A 458 -11.48 -35.53 19.29
CA LEU A 458 -10.20 -36.21 19.07
C LEU A 458 -10.03 -37.41 20.03
N ASP A 459 -10.31 -37.20 21.32
CA ASP A 459 -10.22 -38.24 22.35
C ASP A 459 -11.15 -39.42 22.03
N VAL A 460 -12.35 -39.17 21.52
CA VAL A 460 -13.31 -40.22 21.11
C VAL A 460 -12.88 -40.92 19.82
N GLN A 461 -12.32 -40.21 18.84
CA GLN A 461 -11.78 -40.85 17.62
C GLN A 461 -10.65 -41.82 17.96
N VAL A 462 -9.75 -41.43 18.86
CA VAL A 462 -8.71 -42.32 19.38
C VAL A 462 -9.31 -43.54 20.08
N ASP A 463 -10.33 -43.36 20.93
CA ASP A 463 -10.98 -44.49 21.61
C ASP A 463 -11.63 -45.48 20.62
N LEU A 464 -12.22 -44.97 19.52
CA LEU A 464 -12.79 -45.77 18.45
C LEU A 464 -11.71 -46.55 17.70
N GLU A 465 -10.60 -45.91 17.35
CA GLU A 465 -9.47 -46.55 16.67
C GLU A 465 -8.85 -47.66 17.52
N LEU A 466 -8.61 -47.39 18.81
CA LEU A 466 -8.09 -48.40 19.74
C LEU A 466 -9.03 -49.60 19.90
N SER A 467 -10.34 -49.40 19.73
CA SER A 467 -11.34 -50.48 19.76
C SER A 467 -11.28 -51.37 18.52
N GLN A 468 -11.05 -50.76 17.36
CA GLN A 468 -10.85 -51.48 16.11
C GLN A 468 -9.52 -52.26 16.12
N TYR A 469 -8.45 -51.63 16.61
CA TYR A 469 -7.13 -52.24 16.75
C TYR A 469 -7.15 -53.49 17.65
N GLN A 470 -7.90 -53.46 18.75
CA GLN A 470 -8.05 -54.61 19.64
C GLN A 470 -8.74 -55.79 18.94
N THR A 471 -9.77 -55.53 18.13
CA THR A 471 -10.58 -56.57 17.46
C THR A 471 -9.85 -57.22 16.27
N SER A 472 -8.89 -56.52 15.68
CA SER A 472 -8.12 -56.95 14.51
C SER A 472 -6.89 -57.79 14.84
N ARG A 473 -6.50 -57.91 16.11
CA ARG A 473 -5.31 -58.67 16.54
C ARG A 473 -5.52 -60.19 16.40
N PRO A 474 -4.63 -60.93 15.70
CA PRO A 474 -4.82 -62.36 15.45
C PRO A 474 -4.57 -63.27 16.68
N ASP A 475 -3.71 -62.85 17.63
CA ASP A 475 -3.19 -63.74 18.68
C ASP A 475 -4.17 -64.04 19.84
N GLU A 476 -5.24 -63.25 20.04
CA GLU A 476 -6.24 -63.52 21.08
C GLU A 476 -7.36 -64.46 20.60
N LYS A 477 -7.58 -64.57 19.28
CA LYS A 477 -8.61 -65.47 18.72
C LYS A 477 -8.29 -66.96 18.91
N GLN A 478 -7.03 -67.33 19.12
CA GLN A 478 -6.63 -68.72 19.31
C GLN A 478 -6.59 -69.20 20.77
N LEU A 479 -6.54 -68.29 21.74
CA LEU A 479 -6.48 -68.69 23.17
C LEU A 479 -7.86 -68.84 23.81
N ASP A 480 -8.88 -68.11 23.31
CA ASP A 480 -10.25 -68.18 23.84
C ASP A 480 -11.05 -69.38 23.31
N GLU A 481 -10.72 -69.94 22.14
CA GLU A 481 -11.43 -71.10 21.58
C GLU A 481 -11.06 -72.43 22.26
N ASP A 482 -9.85 -72.55 22.83
CA ASP A 482 -9.36 -73.84 23.36
C ASP A 482 -9.69 -74.09 24.85
N MET A 483 -10.25 -73.12 25.58
CA MET A 483 -10.42 -73.22 27.05
C MET A 483 -11.86 -73.24 27.57
N ASN A 484 -12.91 -73.07 26.75
CA ASN A 484 -14.28 -72.98 27.26
C ASN A 484 -15.24 -74.04 26.68
N GLY A 485 -15.04 -75.28 27.13
CA GLY A 485 -16.07 -76.32 27.07
C GLY A 485 -17.09 -76.14 28.21
N ASN A 486 -18.33 -75.88 27.84
CA ASN A 486 -19.56 -75.98 28.65
C ASN A 486 -19.71 -75.02 29.86
N GLN A 487 -20.29 -73.84 29.62
CA GLN A 487 -21.40 -73.29 30.41
C GLN A 487 -22.02 -72.04 29.74
N PRO A 488 -23.32 -72.04 29.40
CA PRO A 488 -24.04 -70.81 29.10
C PRO A 488 -24.66 -70.28 30.40
N MET A 489 -24.21 -69.13 30.91
CA MET A 489 -24.97 -68.18 31.75
C MET A 489 -24.04 -67.10 32.32
N LEU A 490 -24.21 -65.87 31.78
CA LEU A 490 -23.75 -64.52 32.19
C LEU A 490 -23.01 -63.72 31.10
N SER A 491 -23.38 -63.93 29.85
CA SER A 491 -23.11 -63.04 28.73
C SER A 491 -24.19 -61.94 28.61
N SER A 492 -24.38 -61.06 29.61
CA SER A 492 -25.46 -60.05 29.52
C SER A 492 -25.25 -58.66 30.17
N VAL A 493 -24.12 -58.32 30.78
CA VAL A 493 -23.75 -56.90 31.03
C VAL A 493 -22.21 -56.80 31.14
N GLY A 494 -21.50 -56.89 30.02
CA GLY A 494 -20.07 -56.62 29.98
C GLY A 494 -19.79 -55.12 29.79
N PRO A 495 -18.63 -54.60 30.26
CA PRO A 495 -18.17 -53.22 30.02
C PRO A 495 -17.73 -52.98 28.55
N GLU A 496 -18.37 -53.64 27.58
CA GLU A 496 -17.91 -53.70 26.19
C GLU A 496 -18.57 -52.68 25.25
N SER A 497 -19.56 -51.91 25.70
CA SER A 497 -19.99 -50.70 24.98
C SER A 497 -19.55 -49.48 25.78
N TRP A 498 -18.60 -48.73 25.23
CA TRP A 498 -18.37 -47.33 25.61
C TRP A 498 -19.74 -46.61 25.77
N PRO A 499 -19.96 -45.71 26.74
CA PRO A 499 -21.29 -45.16 26.95
C PRO A 499 -21.78 -44.52 25.65
N TYR A 500 -22.80 -45.10 25.01
CA TYR A 500 -23.40 -44.56 23.78
C TYR A 500 -23.74 -43.08 23.92
N HIS A 501 -24.16 -42.68 25.12
CA HIS A 501 -24.41 -41.30 25.48
C HIS A 501 -23.22 -40.36 25.32
N VAL A 502 -21.97 -40.80 25.48
CA VAL A 502 -20.77 -39.97 25.25
C VAL A 502 -20.49 -39.84 23.75
N LEU A 503 -20.72 -40.91 22.97
CA LEU A 503 -20.58 -40.89 21.50
C LEU A 503 -21.62 -39.98 20.86
N ASP A 504 -22.89 -40.07 21.29
CA ASP A 504 -24.01 -39.28 20.76
C ASP A 504 -23.83 -37.77 20.97
N GLN A 505 -23.02 -37.36 21.95
CA GLN A 505 -22.73 -35.96 22.23
C GLN A 505 -21.71 -35.36 21.26
N GLN A 506 -20.85 -36.17 20.64
CA GLN A 506 -19.74 -35.68 19.82
C GLN A 506 -20.24 -35.05 18.52
N PRO A 507 -19.54 -34.05 17.97
CA PRO A 507 -19.78 -33.62 16.59
C PRO A 507 -19.42 -34.74 15.61
N ARG A 508 -20.06 -34.77 14.43
CA ARG A 508 -19.75 -35.77 13.40
C ARG A 508 -18.46 -35.44 12.67
N ASP A 509 -18.34 -34.17 12.32
CA ASP A 509 -17.23 -33.56 11.59
C ASP A 509 -16.98 -32.14 12.13
N ILE A 510 -15.98 -31.46 11.56
CA ILE A 510 -15.64 -30.08 11.90
C ILE A 510 -16.82 -29.15 11.63
N THR A 511 -17.54 -29.32 10.51
CA THR A 511 -18.70 -28.48 10.19
C THR A 511 -19.81 -28.60 11.25
N ALA A 512 -20.10 -29.81 11.74
CA ALA A 512 -21.05 -30.01 12.83
C ALA A 512 -20.54 -29.44 14.17
N LEU A 513 -19.24 -29.47 14.42
CA LEU A 513 -18.63 -28.79 15.58
C LEU A 513 -18.89 -27.28 15.51
N LEU A 514 -18.59 -26.66 14.36
CA LEU A 514 -18.79 -25.22 14.14
C LEU A 514 -20.27 -24.83 14.24
N GLN A 515 -21.19 -25.66 13.71
CA GLN A 515 -22.64 -25.46 13.87
C GLN A 515 -23.08 -25.53 15.34
N LYS A 516 -22.53 -26.45 16.13
CA LYS A 516 -22.83 -26.55 17.58
C LYS A 516 -22.38 -25.31 18.35
N LEU A 517 -21.29 -24.64 17.95
CA LEU A 517 -20.85 -23.38 18.57
C LEU A 517 -21.85 -22.23 18.35
N HIS A 518 -22.60 -22.24 17.25
CA HIS A 518 -23.67 -21.27 17.00
C HIS A 518 -24.94 -21.53 17.84
N SER A 519 -25.13 -22.74 18.37
CA SER A 519 -26.36 -23.13 19.09
C SER A 519 -26.40 -22.58 20.51
N SER A 520 -27.25 -21.57 20.75
CA SER A 520 -27.46 -20.98 22.08
C SER A 520 -28.04 -21.94 23.12
N ASP A 521 -28.56 -23.11 22.69
CA ASP A 521 -29.13 -24.11 23.59
C ASP A 521 -28.06 -25.05 24.18
N LEU A 522 -26.95 -25.23 23.46
CA LEU A 522 -25.87 -26.15 23.82
C LEU A 522 -24.67 -25.46 24.48
N VAL A 523 -24.39 -24.22 24.08
CA VAL A 523 -23.26 -23.42 24.60
C VAL A 523 -23.74 -22.14 25.26
N HIS A 524 -22.87 -21.54 26.07
CA HIS A 524 -23.18 -20.26 26.71
C HIS A 524 -23.47 -19.16 25.67
N GLU A 525 -24.42 -18.25 25.94
CA GLU A 525 -24.88 -17.22 25.00
C GLU A 525 -23.74 -16.34 24.44
N THR A 526 -22.73 -16.06 25.28
CA THR A 526 -21.52 -15.32 24.88
C THR A 526 -20.72 -16.03 23.78
N VAL A 527 -20.71 -17.36 23.75
CA VAL A 527 -20.04 -18.15 22.70
C VAL A 527 -20.78 -18.01 21.38
N SER A 528 -22.11 -18.19 21.38
CA SER A 528 -22.92 -18.02 20.17
C SER A 528 -22.82 -16.60 19.59
N ARG A 529 -22.75 -15.58 20.48
CA ARG A 529 -22.48 -14.19 20.07
C ARG A 529 -21.09 -14.01 19.49
N ALA A 530 -20.05 -14.57 20.11
CA ALA A 530 -18.67 -14.46 19.65
C ALA A 530 -18.47 -15.09 18.25
N CYS A 531 -19.25 -16.11 17.89
CA CYS A 531 -19.22 -16.68 16.53
C CYS A 531 -19.57 -15.67 15.41
N ARG A 532 -20.11 -14.49 15.75
CA ARG A 532 -20.41 -13.40 14.80
C ARG A 532 -19.28 -12.37 14.70
N GLU A 533 -18.26 -12.45 15.55
CA GLU A 533 -17.10 -11.55 15.49
C GLU A 533 -16.23 -11.90 14.27
N GLN A 534 -15.62 -10.89 13.63
CA GLN A 534 -14.93 -11.04 12.33
C GLN A 534 -13.80 -12.06 12.40
N HIS A 535 -12.90 -11.95 13.38
CA HIS A 535 -11.79 -12.90 13.56
C HIS A 535 -12.26 -14.33 13.87
N ARG A 536 -13.39 -14.52 14.57
CA ARG A 536 -13.96 -15.86 14.76
C ARG A 536 -14.48 -16.46 13.47
N GLN A 537 -15.15 -15.65 12.64
CA GLN A 537 -15.56 -16.11 11.32
C GLN A 537 -14.35 -16.49 10.46
N ILE A 538 -13.25 -15.72 10.53
CA ILE A 538 -12.00 -16.05 9.85
C ILE A 538 -11.43 -17.39 10.35
N GLU A 539 -11.27 -17.55 11.67
CA GLU A 539 -10.76 -18.77 12.29
C GLU A 539 -11.60 -20.00 11.91
N MET A 540 -12.93 -19.89 11.97
CA MET A 540 -13.84 -20.99 11.64
C MET A 540 -13.77 -21.39 10.15
N ASN A 541 -13.60 -20.44 9.23
CA ASN A 541 -13.40 -20.73 7.81
C ASN A 541 -12.02 -21.37 7.55
N LEU A 542 -10.97 -20.92 8.23
CA LEU A 542 -9.64 -21.54 8.17
C LEU A 542 -9.66 -22.99 8.69
N MET A 543 -10.35 -23.24 9.80
CA MET A 543 -10.51 -24.59 10.38
C MET A 543 -11.28 -25.55 9.47
N SER A 544 -12.25 -25.05 8.70
CA SER A 544 -13.06 -25.85 7.78
C SER A 544 -12.47 -25.95 6.36
N GLY A 545 -11.38 -25.23 6.07
CA GLY A 545 -10.76 -25.19 4.75
C GLY A 545 -11.57 -24.42 3.70
N ASN A 546 -12.62 -23.68 4.08
CA ASN A 546 -13.47 -22.95 3.14
C ASN A 546 -12.88 -21.56 2.81
N ILE A 547 -11.77 -21.56 2.10
CA ILE A 547 -11.04 -20.33 1.74
C ILE A 547 -11.85 -19.46 0.77
N ALA A 548 -12.62 -20.07 -0.14
CA ALA A 548 -13.47 -19.34 -1.07
C ALA A 548 -14.51 -18.46 -0.35
N HIS A 549 -15.13 -18.97 0.71
CA HIS A 549 -16.08 -18.19 1.51
C HIS A 549 -15.38 -17.15 2.38
N LEU A 550 -14.20 -17.45 2.91
CA LEU A 550 -13.37 -16.49 3.64
C LEU A 550 -13.08 -15.24 2.79
N LEU A 551 -12.71 -15.42 1.52
CA LEU A 551 -12.46 -14.30 0.59
C LEU A 551 -13.72 -13.45 0.37
N ASP A 552 -14.89 -14.07 0.23
CA ASP A 552 -16.16 -13.33 0.09
C ASP A 552 -16.49 -12.52 1.34
N LEU A 553 -16.27 -13.08 2.53
CA LEU A 553 -16.50 -12.37 3.79
C LEU A 553 -15.54 -11.18 3.93
N LEU A 554 -14.25 -11.38 3.69
CA LEU A 554 -13.26 -10.32 3.73
C LEU A 554 -13.63 -9.20 2.74
N TRP A 555 -13.97 -9.57 1.49
CA TRP A 555 -14.39 -8.57 0.52
C TRP A 555 -15.66 -7.84 0.93
N SER A 556 -16.66 -8.53 1.49
CA SER A 556 -17.90 -7.89 1.95
C SER A 556 -17.69 -6.85 3.06
N TRP A 557 -16.62 -6.99 3.86
CA TRP A 557 -16.26 -6.03 4.91
C TRP A 557 -15.40 -4.87 4.38
N LEU A 558 -14.71 -5.06 3.25
CA LEU A 558 -13.76 -4.11 2.68
C LEU A 558 -14.30 -3.37 1.45
N SER A 559 -15.34 -3.89 0.79
CA SER A 559 -15.89 -3.28 -0.41
C SER A 559 -16.59 -1.96 -0.08
N PRO A 560 -16.28 -0.86 -0.77
CA PRO A 560 -17.04 0.38 -0.63
C PRO A 560 -18.49 0.17 -1.09
N SER A 561 -19.48 0.65 -0.33
CA SER A 561 -20.89 0.53 -0.70
C SER A 561 -21.19 1.34 -1.98
N GLU A 562 -22.02 0.79 -2.89
CA GLU A 562 -22.29 1.39 -4.21
C GLU A 562 -22.92 2.80 -4.17
N GLU A 563 -23.43 3.26 -3.02
CA GLU A 563 -24.05 4.58 -2.87
C GLU A 563 -23.03 5.74 -2.72
N GLU A 564 -21.73 5.47 -2.57
CA GLU A 564 -20.76 6.46 -2.06
C GLU A 564 -19.47 6.63 -2.91
N GLN A 565 -19.52 6.39 -4.23
CA GLN A 565 -18.34 6.45 -5.12
C GLN A 565 -17.65 7.83 -5.30
N ASN A 566 -18.11 8.91 -4.66
CA ASN A 566 -17.63 10.27 -4.93
C ASN A 566 -16.85 10.96 -3.80
N ILE A 567 -16.51 10.26 -2.71
CA ILE A 567 -15.71 10.85 -1.63
C ILE A 567 -14.72 9.79 -1.12
N LEU A 568 -13.42 10.10 -1.21
CA LEU A 568 -12.34 9.40 -0.49
C LEU A 568 -12.63 9.45 1.02
N ARG A 569 -13.40 8.51 1.55
CA ARG A 569 -13.42 8.24 2.99
C ARG A 569 -12.31 7.25 3.34
N PRO A 570 -11.67 7.39 4.51
CA PRO A 570 -10.96 6.28 5.13
C PRO A 570 -11.97 5.14 5.32
N LEU A 571 -11.67 3.96 4.78
CA LEU A 571 -12.44 2.76 5.08
C LEU A 571 -12.50 2.56 6.60
N ASP A 572 -13.66 2.17 7.13
CA ASP A 572 -14.00 2.25 8.55
C ASP A 572 -13.15 1.36 9.50
N ASP A 573 -12.25 0.51 8.97
CA ASP A 573 -11.34 -0.34 9.76
C ASP A 573 -9.97 -0.56 9.05
N PRO A 574 -8.97 0.30 9.29
CA PRO A 574 -7.62 0.17 8.75
C PRO A 574 -6.92 -1.14 9.08
N GLU A 575 -7.13 -1.66 10.30
CA GLU A 575 -6.54 -2.89 10.78
C GLU A 575 -7.06 -4.10 9.98
N MET A 576 -8.36 -4.15 9.68
CA MET A 576 -8.97 -5.21 8.86
C MET A 576 -8.51 -5.14 7.39
N ILE A 577 -8.34 -3.95 6.81
CA ILE A 577 -7.80 -3.81 5.43
C ILE A 577 -6.38 -4.37 5.37
N ARG A 578 -5.53 -3.98 6.33
CA ARG A 578 -4.17 -4.49 6.44
C ARG A 578 -4.19 -6.02 6.60
N PHE A 579 -4.97 -6.54 7.54
CA PHE A 579 -5.09 -7.98 7.76
C PHE A 579 -5.54 -8.70 6.49
N GLY A 580 -6.56 -8.18 5.80
CA GLY A 580 -7.07 -8.69 4.52
C GLY A 580 -6.00 -8.81 3.43
N ALA A 581 -5.21 -7.76 3.21
CA ALA A 581 -4.12 -7.80 2.24
C ALA A 581 -3.05 -8.84 2.61
N HIS A 582 -2.65 -8.89 3.89
CA HIS A 582 -1.63 -9.81 4.36
C HIS A 582 -2.10 -11.26 4.33
N ILE A 583 -3.35 -11.55 4.71
CA ILE A 583 -3.87 -12.91 4.66
C ILE A 583 -3.97 -13.38 3.21
N VAL A 584 -4.43 -12.55 2.27
CA VAL A 584 -4.45 -12.89 0.83
C VAL A 584 -3.05 -13.25 0.33
N LEU A 585 -2.03 -12.45 0.67
CA LEU A 585 -0.65 -12.73 0.24
C LEU A 585 -0.07 -14.00 0.87
N VAL A 586 -0.35 -14.25 2.15
CA VAL A 586 0.05 -15.50 2.81
C VAL A 586 -0.69 -16.70 2.21
N LEU A 587 -1.98 -16.55 1.88
CA LEU A 587 -2.77 -17.59 1.22
C LEU A 587 -2.21 -17.89 -0.18
N ARG A 588 -1.86 -16.89 -0.98
CA ARG A 588 -1.18 -17.09 -2.29
C ARG A 588 0.10 -17.91 -2.15
N TYR A 589 0.88 -17.66 -1.11
CA TYR A 589 2.08 -18.45 -0.82
C TYR A 589 1.75 -19.89 -0.38
N ILE A 590 0.82 -20.07 0.58
CA ILE A 590 0.48 -21.39 1.12
C ILE A 590 -0.07 -22.29 0.02
N PHE A 591 -0.89 -21.72 -0.85
CA PHE A 591 -1.70 -22.46 -1.80
C PHE A 591 -1.06 -22.59 -3.20
N GLY A 592 -0.23 -21.64 -3.65
CA GLY A 592 0.70 -21.80 -4.79
C GLY A 592 0.18 -22.56 -6.03
N ASP A 593 1.09 -23.21 -6.75
CA ASP A 593 0.80 -23.96 -8.01
C ASP A 593 0.00 -25.27 -7.80
N GLU A 594 -0.44 -25.58 -6.57
CA GLU A 594 -1.10 -26.87 -6.22
C GLU A 594 -2.63 -26.75 -6.13
N MET A 595 -3.24 -25.72 -6.74
CA MET A 595 -4.66 -25.37 -6.53
C MET A 595 -5.64 -25.95 -7.54
N GLU A 596 -6.89 -26.07 -7.11
CA GLU A 596 -8.04 -26.17 -8.02
C GLU A 596 -8.22 -24.82 -8.74
N ASP A 597 -8.30 -24.85 -10.07
CA ASP A 597 -8.38 -23.65 -10.95
C ASP A 597 -9.41 -22.59 -10.46
N GLU A 598 -10.56 -23.02 -9.94
CA GLU A 598 -11.63 -22.12 -9.47
C GLU A 598 -11.23 -21.29 -8.24
N LEU A 599 -10.49 -21.87 -7.31
CA LEU A 599 -10.04 -21.17 -6.10
C LEU A 599 -8.86 -20.25 -6.41
N GLU A 600 -7.99 -20.65 -7.33
CA GLU A 600 -6.92 -19.79 -7.83
C GLU A 600 -7.48 -18.53 -8.52
N GLU A 601 -8.43 -18.70 -9.46
CA GLU A 601 -9.06 -17.58 -10.16
C GLU A 601 -9.73 -16.61 -9.18
N LYS A 602 -10.41 -17.14 -8.16
CA LYS A 602 -11.06 -16.33 -7.11
C LYS A 602 -10.05 -15.62 -6.21
N LEU A 603 -8.95 -16.28 -5.84
CA LEU A 603 -7.88 -15.69 -5.02
C LEU A 603 -7.12 -14.60 -5.78
N VAL A 604 -7.02 -14.71 -7.11
CA VAL A 604 -6.52 -13.63 -7.96
C VAL A 604 -7.54 -12.51 -8.02
N ALA A 605 -8.77 -12.77 -8.46
CA ALA A 605 -9.79 -11.73 -8.69
C ALA A 605 -10.16 -10.96 -7.42
N ILE A 606 -10.54 -11.65 -6.34
CA ILE A 606 -10.91 -10.99 -5.07
C ILE A 606 -9.67 -10.52 -4.32
N GLY A 607 -8.59 -11.31 -4.35
CA GLY A 607 -7.35 -10.93 -3.66
C GLY A 607 -6.73 -9.65 -4.22
N ASP A 608 -6.72 -9.46 -5.53
CA ASP A 608 -6.21 -8.24 -6.16
C ASP A 608 -7.07 -7.01 -5.80
N LEU A 609 -8.38 -7.18 -5.67
CA LEU A 609 -9.27 -6.12 -5.17
C LEU A 609 -8.94 -5.72 -3.72
N ILE A 610 -8.75 -6.71 -2.84
CA ILE A 610 -8.39 -6.48 -1.43
C ILE A 610 -7.02 -5.78 -1.33
N ILE A 611 -6.01 -6.27 -2.05
CA ILE A 611 -4.67 -5.67 -2.06
C ILE A 611 -4.77 -4.24 -2.62
N THR A 612 -5.48 -4.01 -3.72
CA THR A 612 -5.69 -2.68 -4.31
C THR A 612 -6.31 -1.70 -3.31
N THR A 613 -7.32 -2.13 -2.55
CA THR A 613 -7.91 -1.32 -1.47
C THR A 613 -6.87 -0.95 -0.42
N TYR A 614 -5.99 -1.88 -0.03
CA TYR A 614 -4.93 -1.58 0.91
C TYR A 614 -3.86 -0.63 0.35
N VAL A 615 -3.43 -0.80 -0.91
CA VAL A 615 -2.48 0.13 -1.54
C VAL A 615 -3.08 1.54 -1.64
N ARG A 616 -4.37 1.65 -2.01
CA ARG A 616 -5.09 2.93 -1.99
C ARG A 616 -5.15 3.55 -0.59
N TYR A 617 -5.37 2.73 0.44
CA TYR A 617 -5.32 3.18 1.83
C TYR A 617 -3.92 3.72 2.21
N LEU A 618 -2.85 2.96 1.93
CA LEU A 618 -1.46 3.39 2.17
C LEU A 618 -1.14 4.73 1.46
N PHE A 619 -1.59 4.86 0.22
CA PHE A 619 -1.44 6.08 -0.56
C PHE A 619 -2.22 7.27 0.04
N SER A 620 -3.42 7.02 0.59
CA SER A 620 -4.21 8.06 1.26
C SER A 620 -3.59 8.53 2.59
N GLU A 621 -2.86 7.66 3.28
CA GLU A 621 -2.15 7.98 4.53
C GLU A 621 -0.71 8.47 4.31
N HIS A 622 -0.34 8.85 3.07
CA HIS A 622 1.00 9.36 2.73
C HIS A 622 2.15 8.39 3.04
N GLN A 623 1.90 7.08 2.88
CA GLN A 623 2.90 6.01 3.03
C GLN A 623 3.36 5.49 1.65
N GLU A 624 3.82 6.38 0.77
CA GLU A 624 4.21 6.03 -0.62
C GLU A 624 5.35 4.99 -0.67
N GLU A 625 6.24 5.00 0.32
CA GLU A 625 7.35 4.06 0.46
C GLU A 625 6.94 2.59 0.64
N LEU A 626 5.70 2.33 1.07
CA LEU A 626 5.19 0.97 1.26
C LEU A 626 4.42 0.45 0.03
N VAL A 627 4.03 1.32 -0.89
CA VAL A 627 3.17 1.00 -2.04
C VAL A 627 3.75 -0.14 -2.90
N GLY A 628 5.05 -0.10 -3.19
CA GLY A 628 5.74 -1.05 -4.06
C GLY A 628 5.72 -2.49 -3.56
N VAL A 629 5.83 -2.68 -2.24
CA VAL A 629 5.78 -4.01 -1.59
C VAL A 629 4.50 -4.75 -1.99
N TYR A 630 3.37 -4.05 -2.00
CA TYR A 630 2.05 -4.64 -2.22
C TYR A 630 1.61 -4.55 -3.69
N ALA A 631 1.84 -3.42 -4.35
CA ALA A 631 1.44 -3.22 -5.74
C ALA A 631 2.16 -4.18 -6.70
N SER A 632 3.42 -4.54 -6.40
CA SER A 632 4.18 -5.53 -7.18
C SER A 632 3.59 -6.95 -7.15
N GLN A 633 2.67 -7.22 -6.23
CA GLN A 633 2.00 -8.53 -6.08
C GLN A 633 0.68 -8.63 -6.85
N LEU A 634 0.27 -7.57 -7.55
CA LEU A 634 -0.94 -7.50 -8.36
C LEU A 634 -0.69 -8.01 -9.79
N GLN A 635 -1.76 -8.35 -10.52
CA GLN A 635 -1.67 -8.57 -11.97
C GLN A 635 -1.16 -7.33 -12.72
N ARG A 636 -0.47 -7.56 -13.85
CA ARG A 636 0.21 -6.53 -14.66
C ARG A 636 -0.63 -5.29 -14.90
N ASP A 637 -1.82 -5.45 -15.50
CA ASP A 637 -2.65 -4.31 -15.92
C ASP A 637 -3.09 -3.46 -14.72
N LEU A 638 -3.45 -4.12 -13.61
CA LEU A 638 -3.87 -3.45 -12.39
C LEU A 638 -2.71 -2.73 -11.70
N CYS A 639 -1.54 -3.36 -11.62
CA CYS A 639 -0.32 -2.74 -11.09
C CYS A 639 0.05 -1.48 -11.89
N VAL A 640 0.05 -1.58 -13.23
CA VAL A 640 0.38 -0.45 -14.11
C VAL A 640 -0.60 0.69 -13.92
N GLU A 641 -1.91 0.44 -14.04
CA GLU A 641 -2.91 1.49 -13.90
C GLU A 641 -2.91 2.12 -12.50
N LEU A 642 -2.65 1.35 -11.44
CA LEU A 642 -2.56 1.86 -10.07
C LEU A 642 -1.40 2.85 -9.88
N PHE A 643 -0.19 2.49 -10.34
CA PHE A 643 0.95 3.41 -10.28
C PHE A 643 0.74 4.64 -11.15
N VAL A 644 0.16 4.49 -12.34
CA VAL A 644 -0.17 5.59 -13.24
C VAL A 644 -1.12 6.58 -12.56
N GLU A 645 -2.20 6.11 -11.95
CA GLU A 645 -3.15 6.94 -11.19
C GLU A 645 -2.48 7.66 -10.03
N MET A 646 -1.65 6.95 -9.24
CA MET A 646 -0.94 7.53 -8.09
C MET A 646 0.07 8.59 -8.50
N MET A 647 0.83 8.37 -9.58
CA MET A 647 1.79 9.33 -10.11
C MET A 647 1.09 10.57 -10.66
N GLU A 648 -0.06 10.42 -11.33
CA GLU A 648 -0.90 11.56 -11.75
C GLU A 648 -1.41 12.37 -10.55
N LEU A 649 -1.86 11.71 -9.48
CA LEU A 649 -2.35 12.36 -8.26
C LEU A 649 -1.25 13.07 -7.46
N ARG A 650 0.02 12.65 -7.58
CA ARG A 650 1.18 13.28 -6.90
C ARG A 650 1.93 14.31 -7.74
N LEU A 651 1.47 14.67 -8.94
CA LEU A 651 2.13 15.66 -9.81
C LEU A 651 2.34 17.03 -9.14
N HIS A 652 1.45 17.43 -8.23
CA HIS A 652 1.51 18.71 -7.52
C HIS A 652 2.05 18.61 -6.09
N SER A 653 2.58 17.44 -5.71
CA SER A 653 3.15 17.21 -4.38
C SER A 653 4.61 17.66 -4.28
N SER A 654 5.19 17.63 -3.08
CA SER A 654 6.61 17.93 -2.89
C SER A 654 7.51 16.95 -3.66
N LEU A 655 8.69 17.41 -4.08
CA LEU A 655 9.70 16.55 -4.72
C LEU A 655 10.06 15.33 -3.86
N HIS A 656 10.06 15.50 -2.54
CA HIS A 656 10.32 14.41 -1.61
C HIS A 656 9.23 13.32 -1.69
N THR A 657 7.95 13.70 -1.70
CA THR A 657 6.82 12.77 -1.84
C THR A 657 6.83 12.06 -3.18
N MET A 658 7.10 12.80 -4.28
CA MET A 658 7.24 12.19 -5.60
C MET A 658 8.40 11.18 -5.61
N TYR A 659 9.56 11.55 -5.07
CA TYR A 659 10.71 10.65 -5.01
C TYR A 659 10.43 9.37 -4.22
N LYS A 660 9.67 9.43 -3.11
CA LYS A 660 9.24 8.21 -2.38
C LYS A 660 8.45 7.25 -3.27
N LEU A 661 7.47 7.75 -4.03
CA LEU A 661 6.67 6.92 -4.93
C LEU A 661 7.51 6.36 -6.09
N PHE A 662 8.42 7.17 -6.64
CA PHE A 662 9.40 6.72 -7.65
C PHE A 662 10.26 5.58 -7.12
N LEU A 663 10.85 5.74 -5.92
CA LEU A 663 11.66 4.70 -5.27
C LEU A 663 10.86 3.41 -5.07
N SER A 664 9.64 3.54 -4.56
CA SER A 664 8.70 2.45 -4.33
C SER A 664 8.41 1.65 -5.62
N ALA A 665 8.35 2.31 -6.78
CA ALA A 665 8.19 1.63 -8.06
C ALA A 665 9.48 0.94 -8.53
N VAL A 666 10.62 1.65 -8.52
CA VAL A 666 11.89 1.15 -9.09
C VAL A 666 12.53 0.05 -8.22
N GLU A 667 12.28 0.04 -6.92
CA GLU A 667 12.79 -1.00 -6.01
C GLU A 667 12.09 -2.35 -6.20
N TYR A 668 10.79 -2.34 -6.52
CA TYR A 668 9.97 -3.56 -6.56
C TYR A 668 9.58 -4.02 -7.96
N LEU A 669 9.73 -3.18 -8.99
CA LEU A 669 9.43 -3.52 -10.37
C LEU A 669 10.70 -3.59 -11.22
N PRO A 670 10.80 -4.55 -12.15
CA PRO A 670 11.88 -4.53 -13.14
C PRO A 670 11.76 -3.26 -14.00
N PHE A 671 12.90 -2.68 -14.40
CA PHE A 671 12.89 -1.52 -15.29
C PHE A 671 12.19 -1.85 -16.61
N SER A 672 12.62 -2.93 -17.27
CA SER A 672 12.03 -3.50 -18.48
C SER A 672 11.73 -4.98 -18.24
N SER A 673 10.51 -5.44 -18.48
CA SER A 673 10.14 -6.85 -18.27
C SER A 673 10.47 -7.70 -19.51
N LEU A 674 11.09 -8.86 -19.30
CA LEU A 674 11.20 -9.93 -20.31
C LEU A 674 9.98 -10.87 -20.28
N GLU A 675 9.23 -10.87 -19.18
CA GLU A 675 8.06 -11.72 -18.95
C GLU A 675 6.78 -10.90 -19.19
N SER A 676 5.92 -11.35 -20.11
CA SER A 676 4.70 -10.62 -20.48
C SER A 676 3.66 -10.51 -19.36
N SER A 677 3.80 -11.29 -18.30
CA SER A 677 2.87 -11.38 -17.16
C SER A 677 3.17 -10.38 -16.03
N LYS A 678 4.33 -9.73 -16.01
CA LYS A 678 4.72 -8.79 -14.94
C LYS A 678 4.77 -7.35 -15.44
N ALA A 679 4.31 -6.44 -14.59
CA ALA A 679 4.44 -5.00 -14.81
C ALA A 679 5.92 -4.58 -14.81
N SER A 680 6.21 -3.53 -15.57
CA SER A 680 7.54 -2.90 -15.60
C SER A 680 7.45 -1.40 -15.37
N PHE A 681 8.52 -0.83 -14.82
CA PHE A 681 8.59 0.61 -14.59
C PHE A 681 8.56 1.41 -15.89
N GLU A 682 9.21 0.90 -16.95
CA GLU A 682 9.18 1.48 -18.29
C GLU A 682 7.75 1.62 -18.82
N GLU A 683 6.93 0.57 -18.71
CA GLU A 683 5.52 0.60 -19.13
C GLU A 683 4.69 1.64 -18.35
N ILE A 684 4.90 1.74 -17.04
CA ILE A 684 4.23 2.74 -16.19
C ILE A 684 4.59 4.15 -16.66
N ILE A 685 5.87 4.42 -16.87
CA ILE A 685 6.37 5.73 -17.30
C ILE A 685 5.85 6.11 -18.69
N GLU A 686 5.90 5.21 -19.67
CA GLU A 686 5.35 5.45 -21.01
C GLU A 686 3.85 5.76 -20.94
N ARG A 687 3.10 5.05 -20.09
CA ARG A 687 1.68 5.27 -19.88
C ARG A 687 1.39 6.62 -19.20
N VAL A 688 2.19 7.02 -18.21
CA VAL A 688 2.11 8.34 -17.54
C VAL A 688 2.39 9.46 -18.54
N LEU A 689 3.47 9.35 -19.34
CA LEU A 689 3.85 10.34 -20.34
C LEU A 689 2.76 10.47 -21.42
N SER A 690 2.27 9.34 -21.93
CA SER A 690 1.16 9.30 -22.90
C SER A 690 -0.11 9.94 -22.33
N ARG A 691 -0.55 9.58 -21.11
CA ARG A 691 -1.76 10.15 -20.48
C ARG A 691 -1.62 11.63 -20.15
N SER A 692 -0.42 12.10 -19.80
CA SER A 692 -0.18 13.52 -19.51
C SER A 692 -0.45 14.45 -20.70
N ARG A 693 -0.25 13.95 -21.93
CA ARG A 693 -0.50 14.68 -23.18
C ARG A 693 -1.96 14.58 -23.65
N GLN A 694 -2.78 13.72 -23.05
CA GLN A 694 -4.19 13.56 -23.43
C GLN A 694 -5.06 14.69 -22.85
N THR A 695 -6.04 15.12 -23.63
CA THR A 695 -7.10 16.02 -23.17
C THR A 695 -7.96 15.31 -22.11
N LYS A 696 -8.01 15.87 -20.90
CA LYS A 696 -8.84 15.35 -19.80
C LYS A 696 -10.24 15.97 -19.91
N PRO A 697 -11.32 15.17 -19.77
CA PRO A 697 -12.67 15.71 -19.76
C PRO A 697 -12.87 16.62 -18.55
N LYS A 698 -13.11 17.91 -18.77
CA LYS A 698 -13.41 18.87 -17.71
C LYS A 698 -14.90 19.20 -17.68
N LYS A 699 -15.44 19.38 -16.48
CA LYS A 699 -16.72 20.08 -16.29
C LYS A 699 -16.40 21.57 -16.31
N TYR A 700 -16.81 22.27 -17.36
CA TYR A 700 -16.73 23.72 -17.43
C TYR A 700 -17.85 24.31 -16.57
N ASP A 701 -17.51 25.29 -15.72
CA ASP A 701 -18.51 26.18 -15.12
C ASP A 701 -19.07 27.10 -16.22
N GLU A 702 -20.23 27.73 -16.00
CA GLU A 702 -20.97 28.49 -17.03
C GLU A 702 -20.17 29.67 -17.66
N ASP A 703 -19.01 30.05 -17.09
CA ASP A 703 -18.09 31.07 -17.63
C ASP A 703 -16.96 30.45 -18.49
N PHE A 704 -17.06 30.62 -19.81
CA PHE A 704 -16.12 30.11 -20.83
C PHE A 704 -14.90 31.04 -21.08
N SER A 705 -14.77 32.13 -20.33
CA SER A 705 -13.74 33.17 -20.52
C SER A 705 -12.34 32.75 -20.08
N ASP A 706 -12.21 31.72 -19.23
CA ASP A 706 -10.93 31.25 -18.66
C ASP A 706 -10.32 30.06 -19.43
N ILE A 707 -10.92 29.62 -20.55
CA ILE A 707 -10.50 28.39 -21.24
C ILE A 707 -9.06 28.50 -21.76
N ALA A 708 -8.71 29.58 -22.47
CA ALA A 708 -7.37 29.76 -23.00
C ALA A 708 -6.31 29.77 -21.88
N GLN A 709 -6.59 30.45 -20.77
CA GLN A 709 -5.71 30.49 -19.60
C GLN A 709 -5.55 29.12 -18.93
N GLN A 710 -6.61 28.31 -18.85
CA GLN A 710 -6.52 26.93 -18.38
C GLN A 710 -5.71 26.02 -19.30
N TYR A 711 -5.78 26.21 -20.63
CA TYR A 711 -4.94 25.52 -21.59
C TYR A 711 -3.46 25.90 -21.43
N HIS A 712 -3.15 27.17 -21.15
CA HIS A 712 -1.80 27.56 -20.79
C HIS A 712 -1.31 26.91 -19.48
N LEU A 713 -2.16 26.77 -18.46
CA LEU A 713 -1.82 26.05 -17.23
C LEU A 713 -1.59 24.55 -17.44
N GLN A 714 -2.19 23.95 -18.48
CA GLN A 714 -1.94 22.55 -18.85
C GLN A 714 -0.47 22.34 -19.29
N SER A 715 0.17 23.34 -19.89
CA SER A 715 1.59 23.27 -20.27
C SER A 715 2.50 23.03 -19.06
N LEU A 716 2.17 23.64 -17.92
CA LEU A 716 2.89 23.46 -16.66
C LEU A 716 2.72 22.03 -16.12
N GLN A 717 1.51 21.48 -16.21
CA GLN A 717 1.23 20.10 -15.81
C GLN A 717 2.00 19.09 -16.65
N LYS A 718 2.03 19.30 -17.98
CA LYS A 718 2.81 18.47 -18.92
C LYS A 718 4.31 18.52 -18.61
N ALA A 719 4.85 19.72 -18.36
CA ALA A 719 6.25 19.88 -18.01
C ALA A 719 6.61 19.18 -16.69
N THR A 720 5.73 19.24 -15.69
CA THR A 720 5.97 18.64 -14.36
C THR A 720 6.09 17.11 -14.41
N VAL A 721 5.47 16.44 -15.39
CA VAL A 721 5.57 14.98 -15.55
C VAL A 721 7.01 14.53 -15.83
N ILE A 722 7.82 15.36 -16.48
CA ILE A 722 9.24 15.07 -16.77
C ILE A 722 10.07 14.94 -15.49
N GLN A 723 9.61 15.48 -14.37
CA GLN A 723 10.25 15.30 -13.06
C GLN A 723 10.42 13.82 -12.68
N TRP A 724 9.48 12.94 -13.08
CA TRP A 724 9.55 11.51 -12.82
C TRP A 724 10.76 10.83 -13.50
N LEU A 725 11.15 11.34 -14.67
CA LEU A 725 12.29 10.86 -15.46
C LEU A 725 13.63 11.43 -14.97
N CYS A 726 13.60 12.52 -14.20
CA CYS A 726 14.80 13.20 -13.72
C CYS A 726 15.26 12.71 -12.34
N PHE A 727 14.53 11.77 -11.73
CA PHE A 727 14.98 11.15 -10.49
C PHE A 727 16.10 10.14 -10.74
N THR A 728 17.11 10.17 -9.88
CA THR A 728 18.22 9.21 -9.91
C THR A 728 17.92 8.05 -8.97
N PRO A 729 17.86 6.80 -9.45
CA PRO A 729 17.75 5.63 -8.57
C PRO A 729 18.97 5.52 -7.64
N PRO A 730 18.78 5.02 -6.40
CA PRO A 730 19.87 4.84 -5.46
C PRO A 730 20.86 3.78 -5.95
N SER A 731 22.14 3.92 -5.58
CA SER A 731 23.21 3.00 -5.98
C SER A 731 23.05 1.57 -5.47
N SER A 732 22.10 1.32 -4.56
CA SER A 732 21.68 0.00 -4.12
C SER A 732 20.95 -0.80 -5.21
N ILE A 733 20.39 -0.14 -6.21
CA ILE A 733 19.63 -0.78 -7.29
C ILE A 733 20.61 -1.32 -8.35
N PRO A 734 20.55 -2.61 -8.71
CA PRO A 734 21.39 -3.18 -9.76
C PRO A 734 21.20 -2.44 -11.09
N GLY A 735 22.31 -1.98 -11.69
CA GLY A 735 22.27 -1.28 -12.98
C GLY A 735 21.72 0.15 -12.90
N PHE A 736 21.77 0.80 -11.73
CA PHE A 736 21.25 2.16 -11.54
C PHE A 736 21.79 3.15 -12.59
N GLU A 737 23.07 3.10 -12.97
CA GLU A 737 23.66 3.98 -14.00
C GLU A 737 22.97 3.84 -15.36
N ILE A 738 22.69 2.60 -15.77
CA ILE A 738 21.98 2.29 -17.03
C ILE A 738 20.53 2.78 -16.96
N ILE A 739 19.87 2.60 -15.81
CA ILE A 739 18.50 3.07 -15.58
C ILE A 739 18.44 4.61 -15.64
N THR A 740 19.35 5.29 -14.93
CA THR A 740 19.47 6.76 -14.95
C THR A 740 19.67 7.26 -16.38
N GLY A 741 20.57 6.62 -17.14
CA GLY A 741 20.77 6.95 -18.54
C GLY A 741 19.48 6.80 -19.37
N LYS A 742 18.84 5.63 -19.30
CA LYS A 742 17.59 5.36 -20.02
C LYS A 742 16.46 6.35 -19.67
N LEU A 743 16.37 6.77 -18.42
CA LEU A 743 15.38 7.76 -17.98
C LEU A 743 15.70 9.16 -18.50
N LEU A 744 16.97 9.57 -18.47
CA LEU A 744 17.39 10.89 -18.96
C LEU A 744 17.28 11.01 -20.50
N ILE A 745 17.52 9.93 -21.27
CA ILE A 745 17.23 9.92 -22.72
C ILE A 745 15.74 10.13 -22.96
N ARG A 746 14.87 9.41 -22.24
CA ARG A 746 13.42 9.62 -22.34
C ARG A 746 13.04 11.04 -21.93
N ALA A 747 13.63 11.57 -20.85
CA ALA A 747 13.39 12.93 -20.42
C ALA A 747 13.65 13.91 -21.56
N LEU A 748 14.80 13.77 -22.23
CA LEU A 748 15.20 14.59 -23.36
C LEU A 748 14.24 14.48 -24.55
N MET A 749 13.94 13.26 -25.01
CA MET A 749 13.04 13.01 -26.15
C MET A 749 11.62 13.55 -25.92
N HIS A 750 11.05 13.29 -24.73
CA HIS A 750 9.73 13.80 -24.39
C HIS A 750 9.73 15.31 -24.16
N SER A 751 10.83 15.88 -23.67
CA SER A 751 10.96 17.33 -23.51
C SER A 751 10.99 18.05 -24.85
N ASN A 752 11.73 17.53 -25.85
CA ASN A 752 11.72 18.06 -27.21
C ASN A 752 10.30 18.02 -27.82
N THR A 753 9.57 16.93 -27.58
CA THR A 753 8.17 16.83 -27.99
C THR A 753 7.29 17.93 -27.35
N LEU A 754 7.48 18.20 -26.06
CA LEU A 754 6.75 19.25 -25.35
C LEU A 754 7.18 20.66 -25.77
N PHE A 755 8.46 20.91 -26.04
CA PHE A 755 8.93 22.21 -26.53
C PHE A 755 8.34 22.56 -27.89
N ARG A 756 8.23 21.57 -28.80
CA ARG A 756 7.51 21.73 -30.07
C ARG A 756 6.05 22.15 -29.85
N GLU A 757 5.33 21.51 -28.92
CA GLU A 757 3.96 21.91 -28.55
C GLU A 757 3.92 23.32 -27.96
N PHE A 758 4.76 23.62 -26.97
CA PHE A 758 4.72 24.88 -26.22
C PHE A 758 5.13 26.09 -27.06
N SER A 759 6.02 25.90 -28.04
CA SER A 759 6.49 26.98 -28.92
C SER A 759 5.37 27.53 -29.80
N LEU A 760 4.49 26.64 -30.28
CA LEU A 760 3.33 26.98 -31.10
C LEU A 760 2.22 27.68 -30.29
N ILE A 761 2.21 27.54 -28.97
CA ILE A 761 1.31 28.28 -28.05
C ILE A 761 1.88 29.68 -27.73
N SER A 762 3.21 29.81 -27.68
CA SER A 762 3.91 31.00 -27.16
C SER A 762 4.18 32.07 -28.21
N MET A 763 3.47 32.05 -29.35
CA MET A 763 3.70 32.99 -30.45
C MET A 763 3.19 34.41 -30.16
N ARG A 764 2.30 34.60 -29.18
CA ARG A 764 1.80 35.93 -28.81
C ARG A 764 2.92 36.81 -28.22
N ARG A 765 3.01 38.04 -28.74
CA ARG A 765 3.88 39.13 -28.25
C ARG A 765 3.28 39.76 -26.99
N ALA A 766 3.35 39.02 -25.89
CA ALA A 766 2.80 39.43 -24.60
C ALA A 766 3.89 39.36 -23.51
N PRO A 767 3.84 40.22 -22.47
CA PRO A 767 4.90 40.27 -21.46
C PRO A 767 4.91 39.06 -20.52
N GLU A 768 3.86 38.24 -20.47
CA GLU A 768 3.82 37.06 -19.60
C GLU A 768 4.73 35.94 -20.10
N LEU A 769 5.55 35.39 -19.21
CA LEU A 769 6.43 34.26 -19.51
C LEU A 769 5.63 32.94 -19.60
N PRO A 770 5.87 32.09 -20.62
CA PRO A 770 5.21 30.80 -20.73
C PRO A 770 5.74 29.84 -19.65
N ALA A 771 4.90 29.48 -18.68
CA ALA A 771 5.29 28.70 -17.51
C ALA A 771 5.80 27.28 -17.84
N GLY A 772 5.21 26.61 -18.83
CA GLY A 772 5.58 25.25 -19.24
C GLY A 772 7.05 25.09 -19.66
N PRO A 773 7.52 25.79 -20.71
CA PRO A 773 8.92 25.75 -21.16
C PRO A 773 9.94 26.07 -20.06
N HIS A 774 9.70 27.12 -19.29
CA HIS A 774 10.61 27.53 -18.21
C HIS A 774 10.68 26.49 -17.10
N LYS A 775 9.55 25.90 -16.72
CA LYS A 775 9.53 24.78 -15.77
C LYS A 775 10.32 23.59 -16.31
N LEU A 776 10.17 23.28 -17.59
CA LEU A 776 10.84 22.16 -18.24
C LEU A 776 12.37 22.34 -18.28
N LEU A 777 12.84 23.53 -18.67
CA LEU A 777 14.26 23.90 -18.64
C LEU A 777 14.83 23.81 -17.21
N ALA A 778 14.09 24.30 -16.22
CA ALA A 778 14.50 24.24 -14.82
C ALA A 778 14.64 22.80 -14.29
N ILE A 779 13.73 21.89 -14.67
CA ILE A 779 13.79 20.47 -14.30
C ILE A 779 15.03 19.79 -14.90
N LEU A 780 15.38 20.12 -16.14
CA LEU A 780 16.49 19.48 -16.88
C LEU A 780 17.87 20.09 -16.60
N ALA A 781 17.93 21.29 -16.03
CA ALA A 781 19.17 22.03 -15.82
C ALA A 781 20.22 21.26 -15.00
N GLU A 782 19.81 20.55 -13.95
CA GLU A 782 20.74 19.79 -13.11
C GLU A 782 21.07 18.39 -13.68
N PRO A 783 20.10 17.57 -14.13
CA PRO A 783 20.39 16.28 -14.77
C PRO A 783 21.35 16.38 -15.96
N LEU A 784 21.21 17.41 -16.79
CA LEU A 784 22.05 17.58 -17.98
C LEU A 784 23.47 18.08 -17.66
N LYS A 785 23.74 18.68 -16.50
CA LYS A 785 25.13 18.96 -16.08
C LYS A 785 25.92 17.69 -15.78
N GLN A 786 25.24 16.61 -15.43
CA GLN A 786 25.84 15.33 -15.09
C GLN A 786 26.03 14.40 -16.31
N LYS A 787 25.76 14.90 -17.53
CA LYS A 787 25.74 14.14 -18.79
C LYS A 787 27.03 13.39 -19.13
N ASP A 788 28.19 13.90 -18.70
CA ASP A 788 29.50 13.31 -18.97
C ASP A 788 29.72 11.95 -18.28
N ASN A 789 28.91 11.62 -17.26
CA ASN A 789 29.02 10.38 -16.50
C ASN A 789 27.98 9.31 -16.91
N THR A 790 27.00 9.64 -17.75
CA THR A 790 25.78 8.82 -17.93
C THR A 790 25.64 8.17 -19.31
N PHE A 791 26.32 8.67 -20.35
CA PHE A 791 26.15 8.18 -21.73
C PHE A 791 27.46 8.08 -22.53
N SER A 792 27.49 7.18 -23.50
CA SER A 792 28.37 7.33 -24.66
C SER A 792 27.68 8.27 -25.65
N LEU A 793 28.27 9.44 -25.90
CA LEU A 793 27.81 10.41 -26.91
C LEU A 793 27.85 9.86 -28.36
N GLU A 794 28.25 8.60 -28.53
CA GLU A 794 28.39 7.94 -29.84
C GLU A 794 27.06 7.47 -30.43
N ASP A 795 25.96 7.46 -29.65
CA ASP A 795 24.62 7.16 -30.18
C ASP A 795 24.06 8.38 -30.93
N PRO A 796 23.88 8.30 -32.27
CA PRO A 796 23.42 9.44 -33.07
C PRO A 796 22.04 9.95 -32.62
N ASP A 797 21.15 9.08 -32.14
CA ASP A 797 19.81 9.49 -31.69
C ASP A 797 19.88 10.36 -30.44
N VAL A 798 20.81 10.07 -29.52
CA VAL A 798 21.02 10.86 -28.30
C VAL A 798 21.64 12.22 -28.63
N SER A 799 22.63 12.23 -29.53
CA SER A 799 23.27 13.46 -30.01
C SER A 799 22.26 14.42 -30.68
N ASP A 800 21.37 13.88 -31.51
CA ASP A 800 20.38 14.69 -32.22
C ASP A 800 19.32 15.27 -31.28
N ASN A 801 18.87 14.49 -30.30
CA ASN A 801 17.93 14.98 -29.29
C ASN A 801 18.58 16.02 -28.36
N LEU A 802 19.88 15.87 -28.04
CA LEU A 802 20.59 16.83 -27.21
C LEU A 802 20.78 18.16 -27.94
N GLN A 803 21.12 18.10 -29.23
CA GLN A 803 21.17 19.32 -30.02
C GLN A 803 19.81 20.03 -30.03
N GLU A 804 18.74 19.30 -30.36
CA GLU A 804 17.42 19.93 -30.45
C GLU A 804 17.05 20.60 -29.11
N PHE A 805 17.41 19.99 -27.99
CA PHE A 805 17.24 20.61 -26.69
C PHE A 805 18.04 21.92 -26.54
N GLU A 806 19.29 21.96 -26.99
CA GLU A 806 20.12 23.18 -26.97
C GLU A 806 19.51 24.29 -27.83
N ASP A 807 18.99 23.95 -29.01
CA ASP A 807 18.26 24.86 -29.89
C ASP A 807 17.01 25.42 -29.18
N TRP A 808 16.27 24.59 -28.45
CA TRP A 808 15.12 25.03 -27.65
C TRP A 808 15.53 25.89 -26.45
N HIS A 809 16.60 25.53 -25.76
CA HIS A 809 17.14 26.31 -24.64
C HIS A 809 17.49 27.74 -25.09
N GLU A 810 18.17 27.89 -26.22
CA GLU A 810 18.50 29.20 -26.80
C GLU A 810 17.23 29.98 -27.18
N TYR A 811 16.28 29.33 -27.87
CA TYR A 811 15.02 29.97 -28.27
C TYR A 811 14.22 30.52 -27.09
N TYR A 812 14.04 29.72 -26.04
CA TYR A 812 13.30 30.16 -24.85
C TYR A 812 14.07 31.15 -23.99
N SER A 813 15.41 31.11 -24.00
CA SER A 813 16.21 32.17 -23.38
C SER A 813 15.98 33.51 -24.08
N LEU A 814 15.95 33.52 -25.41
CA LEU A 814 15.62 34.70 -26.21
C LEU A 814 14.17 35.17 -26.02
N ASP A 815 13.21 34.25 -25.98
CA ASP A 815 11.81 34.59 -25.71
C ASP A 815 11.66 35.24 -24.32
N ALA A 816 12.42 34.78 -23.33
CA ALA A 816 12.42 35.37 -21.99
C ALA A 816 12.97 36.80 -21.97
N THR A 817 14.10 37.07 -22.64
CA THR A 817 14.67 38.43 -22.71
C THR A 817 13.76 39.38 -23.48
N TYR A 818 13.16 38.92 -24.59
CA TYR A 818 12.19 39.72 -25.35
C TYR A 818 10.98 40.10 -24.50
N ARG A 819 10.39 39.15 -23.76
CA ARG A 819 9.23 39.43 -22.90
C ARG A 819 9.60 40.34 -21.73
N ASN A 820 10.80 40.21 -21.19
CA ASN A 820 11.32 41.11 -20.17
C ASN A 820 11.44 42.54 -20.71
N TRP A 821 12.04 42.71 -21.89
CA TRP A 821 12.09 44.00 -22.60
C TRP A 821 10.69 44.56 -22.84
N LEU A 822 9.77 43.77 -23.41
CA LEU A 822 8.40 44.20 -23.70
C LEU A 822 7.67 44.66 -22.42
N LYS A 823 7.88 43.98 -21.29
CA LYS A 823 7.33 44.37 -20.00
C LYS A 823 7.86 45.73 -19.54
N VAL A 824 9.17 45.96 -19.65
CA VAL A 824 9.79 47.25 -19.33
C VAL A 824 9.23 48.35 -20.25
N GLU A 825 9.14 48.08 -21.55
CA GLU A 825 8.65 49.04 -22.55
C GLU A 825 7.19 49.42 -22.32
N MET A 826 6.33 48.45 -22.03
CA MET A 826 4.91 48.69 -21.72
C MET A 826 4.73 49.52 -20.44
N VAL A 827 5.56 49.30 -19.42
CA VAL A 827 5.56 50.09 -18.19
C VAL A 827 5.99 51.53 -18.49
N ASN A 828 7.03 51.71 -19.30
CA ASN A 828 7.53 53.02 -19.70
C ASN A 828 6.50 53.79 -20.55
N ALA A 829 5.82 53.11 -21.48
CA ALA A 829 4.79 53.71 -22.34
C ALA A 829 3.54 54.21 -21.57
N ALA A 830 3.30 53.69 -20.35
CA ALA A 830 2.22 54.17 -19.48
C ALA A 830 2.54 55.51 -18.80
N VAL A 831 3.79 55.98 -18.89
CA VAL A 831 4.29 57.22 -18.28
C VAL A 831 4.62 58.24 -19.38
N ALA A 832 4.35 59.53 -19.14
CA ALA A 832 4.70 60.56 -20.12
C ALA A 832 6.24 60.63 -20.33
N PRO A 833 6.75 60.82 -21.57
CA PRO A 833 8.19 60.80 -21.87
C PRO A 833 9.06 61.76 -21.04
N GLU A 834 8.45 62.86 -20.59
CA GLU A 834 9.05 63.92 -19.76
C GLU A 834 9.21 63.52 -18.27
N MET A 835 8.50 62.47 -17.84
CA MET A 835 8.44 61.99 -16.45
C MET A 835 9.24 60.71 -16.22
N LEU A 836 9.78 60.11 -17.29
CA LEU A 836 10.66 58.94 -17.23
C LEU A 836 12.05 59.33 -16.74
N SER A 837 12.55 58.62 -15.73
CA SER A 837 13.91 58.75 -15.22
C SER A 837 14.95 58.26 -16.24
N VAL A 838 16.21 58.64 -16.04
CA VAL A 838 17.32 58.16 -16.89
C VAL A 838 17.52 56.66 -16.68
N GLU A 839 17.36 56.19 -15.45
CA GLU A 839 17.48 54.78 -15.08
C GLU A 839 16.43 53.89 -15.76
N GLU A 840 15.18 54.35 -15.87
CA GLU A 840 14.10 53.61 -16.56
C GLU A 840 14.32 53.52 -18.08
N LYS A 841 14.93 54.55 -18.68
CA LYS A 841 15.31 54.57 -20.10
C LYS A 841 16.52 53.66 -20.36
N ASP A 842 17.54 53.74 -19.51
CA ASP A 842 18.73 52.89 -19.59
C ASP A 842 18.37 51.41 -19.41
N GLN A 843 17.40 51.10 -18.54
CA GLN A 843 16.91 49.73 -18.35
C GLN A 843 16.24 49.17 -19.61
N ALA A 844 15.39 49.95 -20.28
CA ALA A 844 14.74 49.54 -21.53
C ALA A 844 15.77 49.31 -22.65
N VAL A 845 16.73 50.23 -22.80
CA VAL A 845 17.83 50.11 -23.76
C VAL A 845 18.68 48.88 -23.49
N SER A 846 19.04 48.63 -22.24
CA SER A 846 19.83 47.45 -21.86
C SER A 846 19.10 46.14 -22.18
N ALA A 847 17.81 46.04 -21.85
CA ALA A 847 17.00 44.85 -22.12
C ALA A 847 16.78 44.62 -23.62
N ALA A 848 16.64 45.69 -24.41
CA ALA A 848 16.53 45.61 -25.86
C ALA A 848 17.84 45.13 -26.50
N ARG A 849 19.00 45.66 -26.07
CA ARG A 849 20.32 45.22 -26.54
C ARG A 849 20.56 43.74 -26.26
N GLU A 850 20.29 43.30 -25.03
CA GLU A 850 20.43 41.89 -24.64
C GLU A 850 19.57 40.97 -25.52
N THR A 851 18.32 41.37 -25.77
CA THR A 851 17.40 40.63 -26.65
C THR A 851 17.95 40.51 -28.07
N LEU A 852 18.50 41.60 -28.64
CA LEU A 852 19.08 41.57 -29.98
C LEU A 852 20.36 40.76 -30.06
N GLU A 853 21.24 40.84 -29.06
CA GLU A 853 22.46 40.04 -29.01
C GLU A 853 22.14 38.53 -29.04
N LEU A 854 21.17 38.08 -28.22
CA LEU A 854 20.71 36.70 -28.25
C LEU A 854 19.99 36.34 -29.56
N ALA A 855 19.22 37.26 -30.13
CA ALA A 855 18.55 37.03 -31.42
C ALA A 855 19.56 36.80 -32.54
N PHE A 856 20.61 37.62 -32.61
CA PHE A 856 21.66 37.45 -33.61
C PHE A 856 22.45 36.16 -33.40
N LEU A 857 22.72 35.76 -32.15
CA LEU A 857 23.36 34.47 -31.85
C LEU A 857 22.55 33.27 -32.34
N LEU A 858 21.22 33.32 -32.23
CA LEU A 858 20.33 32.27 -32.74
C LEU A 858 20.21 32.31 -34.28
N LEU A 859 20.08 33.49 -34.86
CA LEU A 859 19.78 33.67 -36.29
C LEU A 859 21.01 33.55 -37.21
N HIS A 860 22.22 33.92 -36.78
CA HIS A 860 23.45 33.91 -37.59
C HIS A 860 24.22 32.58 -37.57
N LYS A 861 23.61 31.47 -37.15
CA LYS A 861 24.29 30.15 -37.15
C LYS A 861 24.42 29.60 -38.57
N GLU A 862 25.56 29.89 -39.22
CA GLU A 862 25.89 29.42 -40.57
C GLU A 862 26.15 27.91 -40.64
N GLU A 863 26.86 27.33 -39.66
CA GLU A 863 27.22 25.91 -39.69
C GLU A 863 26.05 24.98 -39.35
N ARG A 864 25.11 25.43 -38.50
CA ARG A 864 23.95 24.63 -38.06
C ARG A 864 22.74 25.52 -37.77
N PRO A 865 21.85 25.74 -38.76
CA PRO A 865 20.63 26.51 -38.56
C PRO A 865 19.72 25.92 -37.48
N TRP A 866 18.98 26.77 -36.76
CA TRP A 866 18.11 26.39 -35.65
C TRP A 866 17.06 25.32 -36.01
N LEU A 867 16.99 24.22 -35.26
CA LEU A 867 16.13 23.05 -35.54
C LEU A 867 16.35 22.40 -36.92
N ASN A 868 17.55 22.55 -37.49
CA ASN A 868 17.92 21.82 -38.69
C ASN A 868 18.38 20.40 -38.33
N ALA A 869 17.64 19.39 -38.79
CA ALA A 869 17.93 17.98 -38.57
C ALA A 869 18.12 17.28 -39.91
N VAL A 870 19.27 16.64 -40.09
CA VAL A 870 19.53 15.75 -41.23
C VAL A 870 18.92 14.38 -40.90
N GLU A 871 17.59 14.27 -40.97
CA GLU A 871 16.94 12.97 -40.85
C GLU A 871 17.21 12.19 -42.15
N ASN A 872 18.04 11.14 -42.06
CA ASN A 872 18.19 10.20 -43.17
C ASN A 872 16.89 9.40 -43.29
N SER A 873 16.31 9.33 -44.50
CA SER A 873 15.09 8.55 -44.76
C SER A 873 15.21 7.15 -44.15
N PRO A 874 14.33 6.74 -43.23
CA PRO A 874 14.34 5.39 -42.68
C PRO A 874 13.80 4.33 -43.67
N PHE A 875 13.37 4.75 -44.86
CA PHE A 875 12.67 3.91 -45.81
C PHE A 875 13.42 3.76 -47.15
N ASP A 876 13.67 2.50 -47.51
CA ASP A 876 14.24 2.05 -48.79
C ASP A 876 13.17 1.42 -49.72
N SER A 877 11.87 1.63 -49.46
CA SER A 877 10.79 0.84 -50.08
C SER A 877 10.27 1.40 -51.41
N SER A 878 9.80 0.50 -52.27
CA SER A 878 9.18 0.80 -53.58
C SER A 878 7.67 1.14 -53.50
N GLU A 879 7.10 1.20 -52.30
CA GLU A 879 5.67 1.43 -52.06
C GLU A 879 5.40 2.91 -51.70
N PRO A 880 4.20 3.44 -52.01
CA PRO A 880 3.86 4.83 -51.69
C PRO A 880 3.67 5.02 -50.18
N ILE A 881 4.57 5.77 -49.56
CA ILE A 881 4.50 6.19 -48.15
C ILE A 881 3.57 7.39 -48.03
N PHE A 882 2.76 7.43 -46.97
CA PHE A 882 1.94 8.58 -46.59
C PHE A 882 2.53 9.25 -45.35
N ILE A 883 2.27 10.54 -45.22
CA ILE A 883 2.53 11.31 -44.00
C ILE A 883 1.20 11.75 -43.41
N GLU A 884 1.11 11.66 -42.09
CA GLU A 884 -0.07 12.00 -41.30
C GLU A 884 0.33 12.95 -40.17
N LEU A 885 -0.46 14.01 -39.96
CA LEU A 885 -0.30 14.96 -38.87
C LEU A 885 -1.63 15.11 -38.16
N HIS A 886 -1.60 14.91 -36.85
CA HIS A 886 -2.78 15.02 -35.99
C HIS A 886 -2.54 16.08 -34.92
N ALA A 887 -3.50 16.99 -34.78
CA ALA A 887 -3.46 18.11 -33.87
C ALA A 887 -4.76 18.21 -33.07
N THR A 888 -4.65 18.42 -31.77
CA THR A 888 -5.77 18.82 -30.91
C THR A 888 -5.52 20.25 -30.46
N ALA A 889 -6.44 21.17 -30.78
CA ALA A 889 -6.27 22.60 -30.53
C ALA A 889 -7.58 23.26 -30.06
N ILE A 890 -7.47 24.45 -29.48
CA ILE A 890 -8.60 25.37 -29.32
C ILE A 890 -8.51 26.46 -30.40
N LEU A 891 -9.65 27.05 -30.77
CA LEU A 891 -9.68 28.20 -31.66
C LEU A 891 -9.70 29.47 -30.83
N CYS A 892 -8.80 30.42 -31.10
CA CYS A 892 -8.71 31.67 -30.38
C CYS A 892 -9.01 32.85 -31.31
N LEU A 893 -9.88 33.75 -30.86
CA LEU A 893 -10.10 35.03 -31.52
C LEU A 893 -8.84 35.92 -31.39
N PRO A 894 -8.69 36.97 -32.22
CA PRO A 894 -7.61 37.96 -32.07
C PRO A 894 -7.54 38.61 -30.68
N SER A 895 -8.66 38.64 -29.95
CA SER A 895 -8.74 39.11 -28.57
C SER A 895 -8.09 38.17 -27.54
N GLY A 896 -7.74 36.94 -27.93
CA GLY A 896 -7.27 35.88 -27.03
C GLY A 896 -8.39 35.05 -26.39
N GLU A 897 -9.66 35.36 -26.67
CA GLU A 897 -10.80 34.60 -26.18
C GLU A 897 -11.02 33.30 -26.98
N CYS A 898 -11.42 32.24 -26.28
CA CYS A 898 -11.71 30.95 -26.92
C CYS A 898 -13.01 31.01 -27.74
N MET A 899 -12.95 30.56 -28.99
CA MET A 899 -14.09 30.37 -29.87
C MET A 899 -14.54 28.90 -29.80
N LEU A 900 -15.74 28.66 -29.28
CA LEU A 900 -16.28 27.30 -29.16
C LEU A 900 -16.55 26.69 -30.54
N PRO A 901 -16.05 25.46 -30.80
CA PRO A 901 -16.23 24.83 -32.09
C PRO A 901 -17.63 24.20 -32.22
N ASP A 902 -18.18 24.25 -33.43
CA ASP A 902 -19.36 23.48 -33.83
C ASP A 902 -19.10 22.77 -35.18
N ALA A 903 -20.03 21.92 -35.62
CA ALA A 903 -19.88 21.19 -36.88
C ALA A 903 -19.73 22.13 -38.09
N THR A 904 -20.37 23.30 -38.04
CA THR A 904 -20.35 24.32 -39.09
C THR A 904 -18.96 24.96 -39.21
N LEU A 905 -18.37 25.36 -38.08
CA LEU A 905 -17.02 25.90 -37.96
C LEU A 905 -15.97 24.87 -38.35
N CYS A 906 -16.14 23.61 -37.94
CA CYS A 906 -15.24 22.52 -38.34
C CYS A 906 -15.25 22.29 -39.86
N THR A 907 -16.42 22.38 -40.50
CA THR A 907 -16.55 22.29 -41.96
C THR A 907 -15.89 23.50 -42.65
N ALA A 908 -16.09 24.71 -42.11
CA ALA A 908 -15.45 25.92 -42.63
C ALA A 908 -13.92 25.88 -42.48
N LEU A 909 -13.43 25.41 -41.33
CA LEU A 909 -12.01 25.21 -41.05
C LEU A 909 -11.39 24.19 -42.00
N THR A 910 -12.06 23.05 -42.22
CA THR A 910 -11.63 22.04 -43.20
C THR A 910 -11.50 22.65 -44.59
N SER A 911 -12.51 23.40 -45.04
CA SER A 911 -12.47 24.08 -46.34
C SER A 911 -11.37 25.14 -46.42
N ALA A 912 -11.10 25.86 -45.33
CA ALA A 912 -10.08 26.89 -45.28
C ALA A 912 -8.67 26.28 -45.35
N LEU A 913 -8.43 25.19 -44.63
CA LEU A 913 -7.19 24.42 -44.67
C LEU A 913 -6.92 23.86 -46.08
N TYR A 914 -7.92 23.29 -46.77
CA TYR A 914 -7.76 22.88 -48.18
C TYR A 914 -7.37 24.05 -49.09
N SER A 915 -7.86 25.26 -48.82
CA SER A 915 -7.58 26.43 -49.65
C SER A 915 -6.16 27.01 -49.50
N THR A 916 -5.37 26.49 -48.56
CA THR A 916 -3.96 26.84 -48.40
C THR A 916 -3.05 26.18 -49.45
N VAL A 917 -3.58 25.19 -50.18
CA VAL A 917 -2.84 24.36 -51.15
C VAL A 917 -3.46 24.51 -52.54
N CYS A 918 -2.65 24.35 -53.60
CA CYS A 918 -3.18 24.41 -54.96
C CYS A 918 -3.96 23.13 -55.34
N GLU A 919 -4.90 23.22 -56.27
CA GLU A 919 -5.75 22.07 -56.67
C GLU A 919 -4.92 20.91 -57.26
N GLU A 920 -3.78 21.21 -57.89
CA GLU A 920 -2.88 20.20 -58.46
C GLU A 920 -2.24 19.34 -57.36
N ASP A 921 -1.73 19.97 -56.30
CA ASP A 921 -1.12 19.26 -55.15
C ASP A 921 -2.16 18.46 -54.37
N VAL A 922 -3.38 18.97 -54.20
CA VAL A 922 -4.46 18.22 -53.53
C VAL A 922 -4.74 16.89 -54.24
N LEU A 923 -4.81 16.91 -55.57
CA LEU A 923 -5.08 15.72 -56.38
C LEU A 923 -3.86 14.81 -56.50
N HIS A 924 -2.68 15.38 -56.78
CA HIS A 924 -1.45 14.63 -56.99
C HIS A 924 -1.00 13.90 -55.71
N ARG A 925 -1.05 14.63 -54.59
CA ARG A 925 -0.61 14.16 -53.28
C ARG A 925 -1.72 13.50 -52.48
N GLN A 926 -2.93 13.40 -53.04
CA GLN A 926 -4.11 12.79 -52.41
C GLN A 926 -4.38 13.37 -51.01
N LEU A 927 -4.27 14.70 -50.88
CA LEU A 927 -4.41 15.38 -49.59
C LEU A 927 -5.82 15.16 -49.03
N LYS A 928 -5.86 14.75 -47.76
CA LYS A 928 -7.07 14.68 -46.94
C LYS A 928 -6.89 15.59 -45.74
N VAL A 929 -7.86 16.44 -45.52
CA VAL A 929 -8.01 17.29 -44.34
C VAL A 929 -9.34 16.96 -43.70
N ASP A 930 -9.31 16.70 -42.40
CA ASP A 930 -10.49 16.49 -41.57
C ASP A 930 -10.36 17.33 -40.30
N ALA A 931 -11.40 18.10 -39.98
CA ALA A 931 -11.49 18.82 -38.72
C ALA A 931 -12.84 18.51 -38.07
N GLN A 932 -12.81 18.13 -36.80
CA GLN A 932 -13.99 17.76 -36.03
C GLN A 932 -13.92 18.28 -34.59
N VAL A 933 -15.07 18.40 -33.94
CA VAL A 933 -15.13 18.69 -32.50
C VAL A 933 -14.61 17.47 -31.74
N SER A 934 -13.74 17.67 -30.75
CA SER A 934 -13.22 16.56 -29.97
C SER A 934 -14.33 15.88 -29.18
N SER A 935 -14.34 14.55 -29.19
CA SER A 935 -15.27 13.75 -28.39
C SER A 935 -14.97 13.78 -26.89
N LYS A 936 -13.74 14.17 -26.51
CA LYS A 936 -13.27 14.21 -25.11
C LYS A 936 -13.46 15.57 -24.45
N ASP A 937 -13.35 16.64 -25.22
CA ASP A 937 -13.53 18.01 -24.76
C ASP A 937 -14.28 18.83 -25.83
N PRO A 938 -15.52 19.28 -25.55
CA PRO A 938 -16.31 20.04 -26.51
C PRO A 938 -15.71 21.40 -26.87
N CYS A 939 -14.73 21.91 -26.13
CA CYS A 939 -14.04 23.16 -26.44
C CYS A 939 -12.88 22.97 -27.44
N CYS A 940 -12.48 21.73 -27.71
CA CYS A 940 -11.38 21.41 -28.61
C CYS A 940 -11.84 21.00 -30.01
N ILE A 941 -10.97 21.27 -30.98
CA ILE A 941 -10.98 20.68 -32.31
C ILE A 941 -9.89 19.63 -32.46
N GLU A 942 -10.18 18.58 -33.20
CA GLU A 942 -9.22 17.60 -33.69
C GLU A 942 -9.05 17.80 -35.19
N VAL A 943 -7.82 18.06 -35.63
CA VAL A 943 -7.45 18.25 -37.04
C VAL A 943 -6.53 17.10 -37.44
N ALA A 944 -6.90 16.39 -38.49
CA ALA A 944 -6.12 15.31 -39.07
C ALA A 944 -5.81 15.63 -40.54
N LEU A 945 -4.52 15.66 -40.87
CA LEU A 945 -4.03 15.84 -42.22
C LEU A 945 -3.33 14.58 -42.70
N ARG A 946 -3.57 14.17 -43.95
CA ARG A 946 -2.88 13.05 -44.59
C ARG A 946 -2.57 13.36 -46.05
N CYS A 947 -1.34 13.14 -46.50
CA CYS A 947 -1.00 13.15 -47.92
C CYS A 947 0.10 12.14 -48.26
N LYS A 948 0.29 11.88 -49.55
CA LYS A 948 1.37 11.03 -50.07
C LYS A 948 2.71 11.76 -49.94
N ALA A 949 3.71 11.12 -49.35
CA ALA A 949 5.04 11.69 -49.17
C ALA A 949 5.76 11.91 -50.51
N GLU A 950 6.53 12.99 -50.60
CA GLU A 950 7.40 13.34 -51.73
C GLU A 950 8.75 13.83 -51.21
N GLU A 951 9.73 13.92 -52.11
CA GLU A 951 11.06 14.41 -51.78
C GLU A 951 10.99 15.84 -51.21
N GLY A 952 11.47 16.02 -49.97
CA GLY A 952 11.39 17.29 -49.24
C GLY A 952 10.51 17.29 -47.98
N ASP A 953 9.58 16.34 -47.85
CA ASP A 953 8.65 16.23 -46.70
C ASP A 953 9.20 15.39 -45.52
N GLY A 954 10.51 15.40 -45.30
CA GLY A 954 11.16 14.43 -44.40
C GLY A 954 11.39 13.06 -45.06
N TYR A 955 11.17 12.98 -46.37
CA TYR A 955 11.57 11.89 -47.26
C TYR A 955 12.56 12.39 -48.32
N GLY A 956 13.71 11.74 -48.53
CA GLY A 956 14.73 12.15 -49.52
C GLY A 956 15.62 13.34 -49.09
N LEU A 957 16.13 14.15 -50.03
CA LEU A 957 16.98 15.31 -49.70
C LEU A 957 16.14 16.50 -49.17
N HIS A 958 16.56 17.10 -48.06
CA HIS A 958 15.87 18.21 -47.39
C HIS A 958 16.61 19.54 -47.57
N GLU A 959 16.42 20.20 -48.72
CA GLU A 959 17.10 21.48 -49.02
C GLU A 959 16.51 22.67 -48.22
N ALA A 960 15.20 22.67 -47.91
CA ALA A 960 14.51 23.82 -47.30
C ALA A 960 14.33 23.73 -45.76
N ASN A 961 14.25 22.52 -45.18
CA ASN A 961 14.00 22.29 -43.74
C ASN A 961 12.76 23.03 -43.21
N ASP A 962 11.69 23.04 -44.00
CA ASP A 962 10.46 23.79 -43.75
C ASP A 962 9.28 22.90 -43.33
N GLY A 963 9.52 21.59 -43.17
CA GLY A 963 8.53 20.60 -42.74
C GLY A 963 7.54 20.21 -43.84
N GLY A 964 7.74 20.70 -45.07
CA GLY A 964 6.97 20.28 -46.22
C GLY A 964 5.52 20.79 -46.24
N LEU A 965 4.68 20.08 -46.99
CA LEU A 965 3.29 20.51 -47.26
C LEU A 965 2.41 20.55 -46.00
N LEU A 966 2.46 19.51 -45.15
CA LEU A 966 1.61 19.44 -43.95
C LEU A 966 1.95 20.53 -42.94
N ALA A 967 3.25 20.84 -42.78
CA ALA A 967 3.69 21.95 -41.93
C ALA A 967 3.21 23.30 -42.47
N ALA A 968 3.23 23.52 -43.79
CA ALA A 968 2.74 24.76 -44.40
C ALA A 968 1.22 24.97 -44.16
N ILE A 969 0.41 23.93 -44.35
CA ILE A 969 -1.04 23.98 -44.09
C ILE A 969 -1.32 24.34 -42.63
N MET A 970 -0.66 23.65 -41.70
CA MET A 970 -0.86 23.88 -40.27
C MET A 970 -0.35 25.26 -39.83
N ALA A 971 0.78 25.72 -40.36
CA ALA A 971 1.33 27.04 -40.06
C ALA A 971 0.33 28.17 -40.38
N ALA A 972 -0.43 28.06 -41.49
CA ALA A 972 -1.47 29.03 -41.81
C ALA A 972 -2.59 29.08 -40.73
N GLY A 973 -2.94 27.93 -40.14
CA GLY A 973 -3.88 27.84 -39.03
C GLY A 973 -3.35 28.46 -37.74
N PHE A 974 -2.09 28.17 -37.37
CA PHE A 974 -1.47 28.72 -36.17
C PHE A 974 -1.23 30.23 -36.25
N LYS A 975 -0.89 30.74 -37.42
CA LYS A 975 -0.70 32.19 -37.65
C LYS A 975 -2.02 32.96 -37.75
N GLY A 976 -3.17 32.27 -37.85
CA GLY A 976 -4.49 32.88 -38.01
C GLY A 976 -4.73 33.46 -39.41
N GLU A 977 -4.08 32.89 -40.42
CA GLU A 977 -4.03 33.38 -41.80
C GLU A 977 -4.78 32.49 -42.79
N LEU A 978 -5.82 31.79 -42.31
CA LEU A 978 -6.61 30.90 -43.13
C LEU A 978 -7.53 31.68 -44.08
N ASN A 979 -7.26 31.54 -45.38
CA ASN A 979 -8.11 32.07 -46.44
C ASN A 979 -9.54 31.53 -46.30
N ARG A 980 -10.53 32.41 -46.45
CA ARG A 980 -11.96 32.08 -46.35
C ARG A 980 -12.41 31.60 -44.96
N PHE A 981 -11.60 31.81 -43.92
CA PHE A 981 -12.00 31.68 -42.52
C PHE A 981 -12.16 33.06 -41.86
N GLN A 982 -12.50 33.09 -40.57
CA GLN A 982 -12.56 34.35 -39.82
C GLN A 982 -11.14 34.94 -39.67
N PRO A 983 -10.90 36.20 -40.07
CA PRO A 983 -9.57 36.80 -40.04
C PRO A 983 -8.99 36.84 -38.62
N GLY A 984 -7.73 36.42 -38.48
CA GLY A 984 -6.98 36.47 -37.22
C GLY A 984 -7.41 35.43 -36.17
N VAL A 985 -8.30 34.48 -36.52
CA VAL A 985 -8.59 33.34 -35.66
C VAL A 985 -7.45 32.34 -35.77
N SER A 986 -6.69 32.16 -34.69
CA SER A 986 -5.58 31.22 -34.62
C SER A 986 -5.98 29.90 -33.96
N MET A 987 -5.23 28.85 -34.25
CA MET A 987 -5.27 27.61 -33.51
C MET A 987 -4.25 27.66 -32.37
N GLU A 988 -4.64 27.37 -31.13
CA GLU A 988 -3.69 27.15 -30.03
C GLU A 988 -3.62 25.66 -29.72
N ILE A 989 -2.44 25.08 -29.93
CA ILE A 989 -2.25 23.63 -29.85
C ILE A 989 -2.29 23.14 -28.40
N SER A 990 -3.04 22.09 -28.15
CA SER A 990 -2.89 21.28 -26.95
C SER A 990 -1.93 20.13 -27.21
N ARG A 991 -2.12 19.38 -28.30
CA ARG A 991 -1.27 18.21 -28.64
C ARG A 991 -1.04 18.15 -30.14
N ILE A 992 0.18 17.85 -30.58
CA ILE A 992 0.51 17.60 -31.99
C ILE A 992 1.44 16.41 -32.14
N ASP A 993 1.13 15.53 -33.09
CA ASP A 993 1.94 14.36 -33.44
C ASP A 993 1.94 14.20 -34.96
N ALA A 994 3.03 13.68 -35.52
CA ALA A 994 3.17 13.40 -36.94
C ALA A 994 3.89 12.06 -37.15
N TRP A 995 3.47 11.30 -38.15
CA TRP A 995 4.02 9.99 -38.46
C TRP A 995 3.97 9.66 -39.95
N TYR A 996 4.83 8.72 -40.35
CA TYR A 996 4.74 8.04 -41.63
C TYR A 996 3.76 6.87 -41.51
N SER A 997 2.91 6.69 -42.51
CA SER A 997 1.93 5.60 -42.59
C SER A 997 1.98 4.88 -43.93
N ASP A 998 1.64 3.59 -43.89
CA ASP A 998 1.49 2.79 -45.11
C ASP A 998 0.17 3.11 -45.85
N GLY A 999 -0.03 2.50 -47.03
CA GLY A 999 -1.27 2.61 -47.79
C GLY A 999 -2.53 2.18 -47.01
N ASN A 1000 -2.38 1.38 -45.95
CA ASN A 1000 -3.47 0.92 -45.08
C ASN A 1000 -3.72 1.82 -43.85
N GLY A 1001 -2.86 2.81 -43.60
CA GLY A 1001 -2.96 3.73 -42.45
C GLY A 1001 -2.38 3.19 -41.15
N SER A 1002 -1.52 2.16 -41.21
CA SER A 1002 -0.73 1.72 -40.07
C SER A 1002 0.49 2.62 -39.88
N VAL A 1003 0.77 2.98 -38.63
CA VAL A 1003 1.87 3.88 -38.25
C VAL A 1003 3.20 3.13 -38.36
N GLU A 1004 4.13 3.64 -39.16
CA GLU A 1004 5.45 3.03 -39.36
C GLU A 1004 6.53 3.68 -38.47
N SER A 1005 6.62 5.02 -38.45
CA SER A 1005 7.60 5.75 -37.64
C SER A 1005 7.17 7.22 -37.42
N THR A 1006 7.77 7.89 -36.43
CA THR A 1006 7.48 9.30 -36.13
C THR A 1006 8.12 10.23 -37.16
N ALA A 1007 7.35 11.19 -37.68
CA ALA A 1007 7.79 12.18 -38.66
C ALA A 1007 8.16 13.50 -37.97
N ALA A 1008 9.20 13.48 -37.13
CA ALA A 1008 9.60 14.63 -36.32
C ALA A 1008 10.01 15.84 -37.18
N TYR A 1009 10.62 15.61 -38.35
CA TYR A 1009 10.95 16.65 -39.33
C TYR A 1009 9.77 17.59 -39.64
N ILE A 1010 8.54 17.06 -39.82
CA ILE A 1010 7.36 17.87 -40.14
C ILE A 1010 7.08 18.89 -39.04
N ILE A 1011 7.15 18.45 -37.77
CA ILE A 1011 6.89 19.31 -36.63
C ILE A 1011 8.04 20.30 -36.39
N ARG A 1012 9.31 19.89 -36.57
CA ARG A 1012 10.46 20.80 -36.50
C ARG A 1012 10.36 21.92 -37.54
N GLY A 1013 10.02 21.57 -38.79
CA GLY A 1013 9.81 22.52 -39.85
C GLY A 1013 8.60 23.44 -39.63
N LEU A 1014 7.51 22.91 -39.07
CA LEU A 1014 6.38 23.70 -38.59
C LEU A 1014 6.81 24.72 -37.54
N CYS A 1015 7.59 24.31 -36.53
CA CYS A 1015 8.16 25.22 -35.54
C CYS A 1015 9.06 26.26 -36.21
N ARG A 1016 9.88 25.92 -37.20
CA ARG A 1016 10.67 26.91 -37.98
C ARG A 1016 9.78 27.92 -38.71
N ARG A 1017 8.72 27.47 -39.39
CA ARG A 1017 7.75 28.35 -40.08
C ARG A 1017 7.03 29.29 -39.14
N CYS A 1018 6.81 28.89 -37.90
CA CYS A 1018 6.07 29.65 -36.90
C CYS A 1018 6.98 30.57 -36.08
N CYS A 1019 8.07 30.03 -35.53
CA CYS A 1019 8.94 30.70 -34.57
C CYS A 1019 9.95 31.64 -35.22
N LEU A 1020 10.64 31.26 -36.31
CA LEU A 1020 11.72 32.09 -36.87
C LEU A 1020 11.23 33.43 -37.42
N PRO A 1021 10.15 33.50 -38.25
CA PRO A 1021 9.60 34.78 -38.68
C PRO A 1021 9.18 35.65 -37.50
N GLU A 1022 8.58 35.04 -36.48
CA GLU A 1022 8.12 35.74 -35.28
C GLU A 1022 9.29 36.27 -34.44
N THR A 1023 10.37 35.52 -34.29
CA THR A 1023 11.62 35.98 -33.67
C THR A 1023 12.22 37.17 -34.41
N ILE A 1024 12.20 37.16 -35.74
CA ILE A 1024 12.69 38.29 -36.56
C ILE A 1024 11.81 39.53 -36.36
N LEU A 1025 10.49 39.37 -36.39
CA LEU A 1025 9.54 40.49 -36.17
C LEU A 1025 9.71 41.09 -34.76
N ARG A 1026 9.89 40.26 -33.75
CA ARG A 1026 10.20 40.67 -32.37
C ARG A 1026 11.54 41.41 -32.27
N SER A 1027 12.55 40.96 -33.03
CA SER A 1027 13.85 41.62 -33.10
C SER A 1027 13.78 42.97 -33.83
N MET A 1028 12.94 43.08 -34.87
CA MET A 1028 12.67 44.36 -35.52
C MET A 1028 12.03 45.35 -34.55
N GLN A 1029 11.06 44.92 -33.73
CA GLN A 1029 10.44 45.77 -32.70
C GLN A 1029 11.46 46.29 -31.67
N ALA A 1030 12.33 45.41 -31.15
CA ALA A 1030 13.38 45.82 -30.22
C ALA A 1030 14.40 46.77 -30.89
N SER A 1031 14.70 46.56 -32.18
CA SER A 1031 15.61 47.42 -32.95
C SER A 1031 15.04 48.83 -33.17
N ILE A 1032 13.74 48.95 -33.42
CA ILE A 1032 13.05 50.24 -33.57
C ILE A 1032 13.10 51.03 -32.25
N SER A 1033 12.77 50.38 -31.12
CA SER A 1033 12.83 51.01 -29.79
C SER A 1033 14.26 51.50 -29.43
N LEU A 1034 15.30 50.75 -29.79
CA LEU A 1034 16.69 51.21 -29.64
C LEU A 1034 17.02 52.42 -30.54
N SER A 1035 16.49 52.46 -31.75
CA SER A 1035 16.68 53.60 -32.65
C SER A 1035 16.01 54.85 -32.11
N GLU A 1036 14.81 54.75 -31.54
CA GLU A 1036 14.13 55.87 -30.88
C GLU A 1036 14.91 56.39 -29.66
N ALA A 1037 15.68 55.52 -29.01
CA ALA A 1037 16.58 55.87 -27.90
C ALA A 1037 17.94 56.45 -28.35
N GLY A 1038 18.19 56.60 -29.66
CA GLY A 1038 19.40 57.20 -30.22
C GLY A 1038 20.56 56.23 -30.49
N ASP A 1039 20.32 54.91 -30.54
CA ASP A 1039 21.31 53.90 -30.94
C ASP A 1039 21.45 53.77 -32.46
N SER A 1040 22.54 53.16 -32.94
CA SER A 1040 22.75 52.92 -34.37
C SER A 1040 21.77 51.90 -34.95
N LEU A 1041 21.22 52.20 -36.14
CA LEU A 1041 20.31 51.32 -36.90
C LEU A 1041 20.97 50.13 -37.60
N ASP A 1042 22.26 49.87 -37.34
CA ASP A 1042 23.01 48.73 -37.88
C ASP A 1042 22.33 47.38 -37.63
N HIS A 1043 21.49 47.28 -36.59
CA HIS A 1043 20.73 46.08 -36.26
C HIS A 1043 19.57 45.82 -37.25
N CYS A 1044 18.81 46.84 -37.66
CA CYS A 1044 17.74 46.68 -38.65
C CYS A 1044 18.34 46.25 -40.01
N ASP A 1045 19.43 46.89 -40.43
CA ASP A 1045 20.10 46.58 -41.72
C ASP A 1045 20.57 45.11 -41.76
N LYS A 1046 21.13 44.59 -40.65
CA LYS A 1046 21.52 43.18 -40.52
C LYS A 1046 20.35 42.20 -40.58
N LEU A 1047 19.22 42.52 -39.94
CA LEU A 1047 18.01 41.67 -39.99
C LEU A 1047 17.42 41.63 -41.41
N ILE A 1048 17.45 42.76 -42.13
CA ILE A 1048 17.02 42.86 -43.53
C ILE A 1048 17.92 42.02 -44.44
N GLU A 1049 19.25 42.11 -44.28
CA GLU A 1049 20.19 41.25 -45.02
C GLU A 1049 19.96 39.76 -44.73
N LEU A 1050 19.72 39.39 -43.48
CA LEU A 1050 19.47 38.00 -43.08
C LEU A 1050 18.20 37.44 -43.71
N VAL A 1051 17.13 38.24 -43.75
CA VAL A 1051 15.88 37.87 -44.42
C VAL A 1051 16.09 37.80 -45.92
N ALA A 1052 16.72 38.80 -46.55
CA ALA A 1052 16.88 38.88 -48.00
C ALA A 1052 17.91 37.88 -48.59
N SER A 1053 18.83 37.38 -47.76
CA SER A 1053 19.88 36.46 -48.20
C SER A 1053 19.30 35.09 -48.58
N SER A 1054 19.65 34.64 -49.80
CA SER A 1054 19.32 33.29 -50.27
C SER A 1054 20.08 32.20 -49.52
N GLU A 1055 21.18 32.53 -48.84
CA GLU A 1055 22.02 31.56 -48.12
C GLU A 1055 21.35 31.09 -46.82
N TYR A 1056 20.65 32.01 -46.12
CA TYR A 1056 19.90 31.69 -44.89
C TYR A 1056 18.51 31.14 -45.18
N GLY A 1057 17.98 31.38 -46.38
CA GLY A 1057 16.70 30.86 -46.82
C GLY A 1057 15.50 31.31 -45.99
N MET A 1058 15.57 32.38 -45.19
CA MET A 1058 14.49 32.70 -44.24
C MET A 1058 13.19 33.20 -44.92
N MET A 1059 13.28 33.81 -46.12
CA MET A 1059 12.11 34.36 -46.84
C MET A 1059 10.95 33.38 -47.01
N HIS A 1060 11.21 32.12 -47.31
CA HIS A 1060 10.15 31.15 -47.62
C HIS A 1060 9.38 30.66 -46.37
N LEU A 1061 9.86 31.00 -45.17
CA LEU A 1061 9.19 30.69 -43.90
C LEU A 1061 8.13 31.76 -43.53
N PHE A 1062 8.29 32.98 -44.06
CA PHE A 1062 7.34 34.06 -43.83
C PHE A 1062 6.02 33.78 -44.53
N SER A 1063 4.93 34.07 -43.84
CA SER A 1063 3.64 34.18 -44.49
C SER A 1063 3.49 35.52 -45.21
N GLN A 1064 2.47 35.67 -46.05
CA GLN A 1064 2.22 36.92 -46.75
C GLN A 1064 1.94 38.08 -45.76
N GLN A 1065 1.21 37.81 -44.69
CA GLN A 1065 0.88 38.83 -43.70
C GLN A 1065 2.10 39.20 -42.84
N GLN A 1066 2.91 38.22 -42.42
CA GLN A 1066 4.16 38.48 -41.69
C GLN A 1066 5.16 39.24 -42.56
N LEU A 1067 5.26 38.95 -43.85
CA LEU A 1067 6.11 39.70 -44.76
C LEU A 1067 5.62 41.14 -44.93
N GLN A 1068 4.30 41.36 -44.99
CA GLN A 1068 3.73 42.70 -45.00
C GLN A 1068 4.05 43.46 -43.71
N GLU A 1069 3.96 42.82 -42.54
CA GLU A 1069 4.35 43.40 -41.25
C GLU A 1069 5.85 43.71 -41.22
N PHE A 1070 6.69 42.80 -41.70
CA PHE A 1070 8.13 43.00 -41.80
C PHE A 1070 8.49 44.25 -42.63
N LEU A 1071 7.83 44.44 -43.77
CA LEU A 1071 8.01 45.64 -44.61
C LEU A 1071 7.52 46.93 -43.92
N LEU A 1072 6.54 46.84 -43.02
CA LEU A 1072 6.12 47.99 -42.21
C LEU A 1072 7.20 48.34 -41.18
N PHE A 1073 7.80 47.36 -40.51
CA PHE A 1073 8.91 47.60 -39.59
C PHE A 1073 10.17 48.12 -40.31
N GLU A 1074 10.48 47.61 -41.51
CA GLU A 1074 11.56 48.16 -42.35
C GLU A 1074 11.33 49.66 -42.64
N ARG A 1075 10.09 50.02 -42.98
CA ARG A 1075 9.72 51.42 -43.21
C ARG A 1075 9.87 52.26 -41.94
N GLU A 1076 9.50 51.74 -40.78
CA GLU A 1076 9.67 52.43 -39.49
C GLU A 1076 11.15 52.63 -39.16
N CYS A 1077 12.00 51.60 -39.29
CA CYS A 1077 13.45 51.74 -39.13
C CYS A 1077 14.03 52.85 -40.05
N LEU A 1078 13.58 52.92 -41.31
CA LEU A 1078 13.99 53.97 -42.24
C LEU A 1078 13.56 55.37 -41.81
N ILE A 1079 12.36 55.52 -41.23
CA ILE A 1079 11.88 56.80 -40.70
C ILE A 1079 12.75 57.23 -39.52
N CYS A 1080 13.00 56.34 -38.55
CA CYS A 1080 13.87 56.66 -37.42
C CYS A 1080 15.29 57.03 -37.87
N LYS A 1081 15.81 56.42 -38.95
CA LYS A 1081 17.10 56.79 -39.57
C LYS A 1081 17.11 58.23 -40.05
N MET A 1082 16.06 58.63 -40.76
CA MET A 1082 15.91 59.98 -41.28
C MET A 1082 15.77 61.01 -40.16
N GLU A 1083 15.03 60.70 -39.10
CA GLU A 1083 14.86 61.57 -37.94
C GLU A 1083 16.17 61.78 -37.18
N LEU A 1084 16.96 60.72 -36.95
CA LEU A 1084 18.29 60.82 -36.34
C LEU A 1084 19.28 61.62 -37.21
N GLU A 1085 19.24 61.45 -38.53
CA GLU A 1085 20.04 62.24 -39.48
C GLU A 1085 19.64 63.72 -39.47
N GLU A 1086 18.35 64.03 -39.28
CA GLU A 1086 17.84 65.40 -39.19
C GLU A 1086 18.23 66.09 -37.87
N GLU A 1087 18.22 65.36 -36.74
CA GLU A 1087 18.67 65.86 -35.44
C GLU A 1087 20.20 66.05 -35.35
N GLN A 1088 20.99 65.30 -36.14
CA GLN A 1088 22.45 65.40 -36.18
C GLN A 1088 22.99 66.47 -37.15
N LEU A 1089 22.13 67.12 -37.95
CA LEU A 1089 22.53 68.27 -38.76
C LEU A 1089 22.89 69.46 -37.86
N PRO A 1090 24.06 70.11 -38.03
CA PRO A 1090 24.43 71.24 -37.21
C PRO A 1090 23.42 72.38 -37.39
N SER A 1091 22.85 72.85 -36.28
CA SER A 1091 22.02 74.04 -36.24
C SER A 1091 22.86 75.28 -36.56
N ASP A 1092 23.09 75.56 -37.84
CA ASP A 1092 23.51 76.88 -38.30
C ASP A 1092 22.26 77.76 -38.43
N GLY A 1093 22.03 78.59 -37.40
CA GLY A 1093 20.95 79.59 -37.33
C GLY A 1093 20.86 80.27 -35.97
#